data_AF-A0BLH1-F1
#
_entry.id   AF-A0BLH1-F1
#
_cell.length_a   1.000
_cell.length_b   1.000
_cell.length_c   1.000
_cell.angle_alpha   90.00
_cell.angle_beta   90.00
_cell.angle_gamma   90.00
#
_symmetry.space_group_name_H-M   'P 1'
#
loop_
_entity.id
_entity.type
_entity.pdbx_description
1 polymer ?
#
loop_
_entity_poly.entity_id
_entity_poly.type
_entity_poly.pdbx_seq_one_letter_code
_entity_poly.pdbx_strand_id
1 'polypeptide(L)'
;MENLIIFDQLKYQVNIKINKQKIARMLPSKTSLYENIEEACTNILEKNIDVSLQQKSKINREIDEYIKNQNNDQQQQEAKMFIKVALDCIKKHYAKNILPKFQDKYKDALYHVETFLQIHTTFVKSMKSFKFLLYQAAQNLEQESIPGFYSSLFDNIFVQELQMVFKSVLFKCVVDMIKTACEEEQKQLKISDLLYKFGNVMSQLQKSTEELLDFKIEQEFKQKIFDYFEEKYQQNYKSWHQSLNTQMYLRKVQQQKEINEKVLKFGDKTILEQVNRILNSHLLTYYKPYLLADTNPNNFEHLLNEFHKEPVLQLQNLKLIGDLYGSLDDHYDQITTNFKNIITQEGQAIMQKKNHQIVETNQDQIFSDPAFIGQFYSLYQKYSLLIESCFAQKSDFIMALNNAFESFINLPIGNHEFADYLVTFIGEQIELLRNSPKNATKSPEQIVKLFVFINQKARFLKLYKISLAQRLIKYQRQVEAKKNKQACTIEMNIVEEMEKKCGAQDLESLKIMIKDFQKTENEVTKIQEEKGLYKLQIQPPIIINKQHWPEIDEIQLNLQSEIITQQKEIIAKRQQQKTLIWLDLISYVEIQSTEKALTFNLSVPQAVILLLYQYRNDILDVNRISSLTGLKEQYVIHNCKMMKDAKILDEQIVNDQICYQFNENLTKQKKGKSKKIVTETYFPQNQVEQVVSVYDKDLAIEAAIVKIMKKQKEMQFSDLVIQVQGHMKKNQNVEIPFAQIKQMIERLQRNEYLERDANNMQLIKYK
;
A
#
# COMPACT_ATOMS: atom_id res chain seq x y z
N MET A 1 7.55 -8.77 -56.92
CA MET A 1 7.54 -9.52 -58.20
C MET A 1 6.24 -10.29 -58.42
N GLU A 2 5.49 -10.68 -57.39
CA GLU A 2 4.21 -11.40 -57.55
C GLU A 2 3.04 -10.53 -58.07
N ASN A 3 3.06 -9.21 -57.86
CA ASN A 3 2.07 -8.30 -58.47
C ASN A 3 2.28 -8.05 -59.97
N LEU A 4 3.46 -8.37 -60.52
CA LEU A 4 3.69 -8.39 -61.97
C LEU A 4 3.16 -9.68 -62.61
N ILE A 5 3.10 -10.79 -61.85
CA ILE A 5 2.57 -12.08 -62.30
C ILE A 5 1.04 -12.04 -62.42
N ILE A 6 0.36 -11.32 -61.52
CA ILE A 6 -1.10 -11.08 -61.62
C ILE A 6 -1.44 -10.22 -62.85
N PHE A 7 -0.56 -9.28 -63.22
CA PHE A 7 -0.72 -8.45 -64.41
C PHE A 7 -0.51 -9.22 -65.72
N ASP A 8 0.40 -10.22 -65.73
CA ASP A 8 0.63 -11.10 -66.88
C ASP A 8 -0.38 -12.27 -66.98
N GLN A 9 -0.96 -12.73 -65.86
CA GLN A 9 -2.04 -13.73 -65.87
C GLN A 9 -3.38 -13.18 -66.39
N LEU A 10 -3.69 -11.91 -66.11
CA LEU A 10 -4.86 -11.20 -66.69
C LEU A 10 -4.73 -10.96 -68.20
N LYS A 11 -3.51 -11.03 -68.74
CA LYS A 11 -3.21 -10.86 -70.17
C LYS A 11 -3.60 -12.09 -71.01
N TYR A 12 -3.76 -13.26 -70.38
CA TYR A 12 -4.02 -14.54 -71.07
C TYR A 12 -5.50 -14.98 -71.09
N GLN A 13 -6.38 -14.36 -70.30
CA GLN A 13 -7.79 -14.81 -70.20
C GLN A 13 -8.80 -14.05 -71.07
N VAL A 14 -8.41 -12.99 -71.77
CA VAL A 14 -9.30 -12.29 -72.72
C VAL A 14 -8.73 -12.42 -74.13
N ASN A 15 -9.04 -13.56 -74.74
CA ASN A 15 -8.66 -13.90 -76.11
C ASN A 15 -9.56 -13.13 -77.09
N ILE A 16 -9.37 -11.81 -77.19
CA ILE A 16 -10.03 -11.00 -78.21
C ILE A 16 -9.08 -10.89 -79.40
N LYS A 17 -9.45 -11.53 -80.52
CA LYS A 17 -8.81 -11.32 -81.83
C LYS A 17 -8.97 -9.85 -82.23
N ILE A 18 -7.96 -9.04 -81.92
CA ILE A 18 -7.89 -7.66 -82.36
C ILE A 18 -7.70 -7.63 -83.87
N ASN A 19 -8.73 -7.23 -84.60
CA ASN A 19 -8.63 -6.94 -86.03
C ASN A 19 -7.86 -5.62 -86.22
N LYS A 20 -6.52 -5.74 -86.35
CA LYS A 20 -5.59 -4.61 -86.49
C LYS A 20 -5.93 -3.68 -87.65
N GLN A 21 -6.60 -4.16 -88.70
CA GLN A 21 -7.00 -3.35 -89.85
C GLN A 21 -8.25 -2.49 -89.60
N LYS A 22 -9.10 -2.85 -88.63
CA LYS A 22 -10.27 -2.05 -88.23
C LYS A 22 -9.90 -0.92 -87.25
N ILE A 23 -8.91 -1.16 -86.37
CA ILE A 23 -8.36 -0.16 -85.44
C ILE A 23 -7.52 0.90 -86.16
N ALA A 24 -6.73 0.53 -87.17
CA ALA A 24 -5.95 1.49 -87.95
C ALA A 24 -6.83 2.45 -88.79
N ARG A 25 -8.07 2.05 -89.12
CA ARG A 25 -9.03 2.90 -89.85
C ARG A 25 -9.91 3.78 -88.95
N MET A 26 -10.05 3.47 -87.67
CA MET A 26 -10.80 4.30 -86.70
C MET A 26 -9.93 5.33 -85.96
N LEU A 27 -8.64 5.41 -86.29
CA LEU A 27 -7.69 6.33 -85.65
C LEU A 27 -6.99 7.33 -86.62
N PRO A 28 -7.70 8.07 -87.50
CA PRO A 28 -7.15 9.30 -88.03
C PRO A 28 -7.67 10.49 -87.20
N SER A 29 -6.93 10.80 -86.12
CA SER A 29 -6.79 12.09 -85.40
C SER A 29 -6.66 11.87 -83.87
N LYS A 30 -5.67 11.07 -83.47
CA LYS A 30 -5.38 10.76 -82.06
C LYS A 30 -4.64 11.88 -81.30
N THR A 31 -4.46 13.05 -81.92
CA THR A 31 -3.87 14.24 -81.31
C THR A 31 -4.86 14.98 -80.42
N SER A 32 -6.14 15.13 -80.83
CA SER A 32 -7.06 15.97 -80.06
C SER A 32 -7.45 15.39 -78.69
N LEU A 33 -7.64 14.07 -78.54
CA LEU A 33 -8.13 13.53 -77.26
C LEU A 33 -7.05 13.52 -76.16
N TYR A 34 -5.83 13.12 -76.50
CA TYR A 34 -4.71 13.11 -75.54
C TYR A 34 -4.28 14.54 -75.21
N GLU A 35 -4.22 15.44 -76.20
CA GLU A 35 -3.95 16.86 -75.98
C GLU A 35 -5.09 17.53 -75.20
N ASN A 36 -6.37 17.24 -75.48
CA ASN A 36 -7.50 17.79 -74.72
C ASN A 36 -7.55 17.28 -73.28
N ILE A 37 -7.23 16.01 -73.03
CA ILE A 37 -7.20 15.44 -71.67
C ILE A 37 -5.96 15.91 -70.92
N GLU A 38 -4.79 15.96 -71.55
CA GLU A 38 -3.56 16.50 -70.95
C GLU A 38 -3.72 18.00 -70.70
N GLU A 39 -4.30 18.77 -71.62
CA GLU A 39 -4.61 20.19 -71.47
C GLU A 39 -5.69 20.41 -70.40
N ALA A 40 -6.75 19.59 -70.35
CA ALA A 40 -7.76 19.68 -69.30
C ALA A 40 -7.19 19.30 -67.92
N CYS A 41 -6.40 18.23 -67.81
CA CYS A 41 -5.75 17.83 -66.56
C CYS A 41 -4.70 18.86 -66.12
N THR A 42 -3.91 19.39 -67.05
CA THR A 42 -2.91 20.43 -66.77
C THR A 42 -3.59 21.74 -66.41
N ASN A 43 -4.66 22.13 -67.10
CA ASN A 43 -5.50 23.28 -66.72
C ASN A 43 -6.15 23.07 -65.35
N ILE A 44 -6.68 21.89 -65.04
CA ILE A 44 -7.24 21.56 -63.73
C ILE A 44 -6.14 21.66 -62.67
N LEU A 45 -4.94 21.12 -62.89
CA LEU A 45 -3.84 21.14 -61.90
C LEU A 45 -3.19 22.53 -61.74
N GLU A 46 -3.02 23.29 -62.83
CA GLU A 46 -2.43 24.63 -62.82
C GLU A 46 -3.45 25.71 -62.40
N LYS A 47 -4.73 25.58 -62.79
CA LYS A 47 -5.79 26.57 -62.51
C LYS A 47 -6.64 26.25 -61.27
N ASN A 48 -6.63 25.03 -60.71
CA ASN A 48 -7.39 24.75 -59.49
C ASN A 48 -6.87 25.47 -58.23
N ILE A 49 -5.67 26.06 -58.29
CA ILE A 49 -5.13 26.86 -57.18
C ILE A 49 -5.72 28.29 -57.19
N ASP A 50 -6.19 28.82 -58.33
CA ASP A 50 -6.56 30.25 -58.45
C ASP A 50 -7.87 30.59 -59.21
N VAL A 51 -8.69 29.62 -59.65
CA VAL A 51 -9.90 29.89 -60.45
C VAL A 51 -11.23 29.72 -59.70
N SER A 52 -12.22 30.55 -60.04
CA SER A 52 -13.59 30.57 -59.49
C SER A 52 -14.32 29.22 -59.63
N LEU A 53 -15.17 28.90 -58.64
CA LEU A 53 -15.97 27.67 -58.57
C LEU A 53 -16.79 27.36 -59.85
N GLN A 54 -17.16 28.38 -60.62
CA GLN A 54 -17.97 28.25 -61.82
C GLN A 54 -17.21 27.61 -63.00
N GLN A 55 -15.94 27.98 -63.25
CA GLN A 55 -15.15 27.37 -64.32
C GLN A 55 -14.80 25.90 -64.01
N LYS A 56 -14.54 25.59 -62.73
CA LYS A 56 -14.34 24.20 -62.26
C LYS A 56 -15.57 23.33 -62.54
N SER A 57 -16.77 23.85 -62.30
CA SER A 57 -18.03 23.12 -62.53
C SER A 57 -18.30 22.83 -64.01
N LYS A 58 -17.88 23.73 -64.91
CA LYS A 58 -18.06 23.58 -66.36
C LYS A 58 -17.16 22.47 -66.92
N ILE A 59 -15.87 22.50 -66.58
CA ILE A 59 -14.91 21.49 -67.01
C ILE A 59 -15.28 20.11 -66.45
N ASN A 60 -15.69 20.03 -65.19
CA ASN A 60 -16.12 18.76 -64.60
C ASN A 60 -17.38 18.19 -65.28
N ARG A 61 -18.32 19.05 -65.71
CA ARG A 61 -19.51 18.63 -66.47
C ARG A 61 -19.16 18.15 -67.87
N GLU A 62 -18.26 18.82 -68.56
CA GLU A 62 -17.79 18.41 -69.90
C GLU A 62 -17.09 17.04 -69.84
N ILE A 63 -16.31 16.78 -68.78
CA ILE A 63 -15.68 15.47 -68.54
C ILE A 63 -16.73 14.42 -68.14
N ASP A 64 -17.66 14.74 -67.23
CA ASP A 64 -18.74 13.83 -66.80
C ASP A 64 -19.65 13.43 -67.98
N GLU A 65 -20.03 14.37 -68.83
CA GLU A 65 -20.84 14.12 -70.03
C GLU A 65 -20.09 13.28 -71.07
N TYR A 66 -18.78 13.48 -71.19
CA TYR A 66 -17.93 12.65 -72.06
C TYR A 66 -17.82 11.20 -71.56
N ILE A 67 -17.63 11.01 -70.24
CA ILE A 67 -17.53 9.69 -69.59
C ILE A 67 -18.86 8.89 -69.72
N LYS A 68 -20.01 9.56 -69.70
CA LYS A 68 -21.35 8.92 -69.73
C LYS A 68 -21.83 8.47 -71.11
N ASN A 69 -21.24 8.96 -72.21
CA ASN A 69 -21.85 8.86 -73.56
C ASN A 69 -21.19 7.85 -74.54
N GLN A 70 -20.39 6.87 -74.08
CA GLN A 70 -19.68 5.90 -74.94
C GLN A 70 -20.11 4.45 -74.65
N ASN A 71 -20.20 3.57 -75.67
CA ASN A 71 -20.56 2.15 -75.50
C ASN A 71 -19.33 1.25 -75.25
N ASN A 72 -19.59 0.08 -74.65
CA ASN A 72 -18.67 -0.88 -74.03
C ASN A 72 -17.42 -1.32 -74.86
N ASP A 73 -16.34 -1.74 -74.17
CA ASP A 73 -14.91 -1.92 -74.57
C ASP A 73 -14.11 -0.64 -74.81
N GLN A 74 -14.67 0.35 -75.51
CA GLN A 74 -13.98 1.62 -75.76
C GLN A 74 -13.84 2.46 -74.48
N GLN A 75 -14.87 2.43 -73.61
CA GLN A 75 -14.86 3.04 -72.27
C GLN A 75 -13.71 2.54 -71.38
N GLN A 76 -13.37 1.25 -71.44
CA GLN A 76 -12.31 0.69 -70.58
C GLN A 76 -10.90 1.13 -71.04
N GLN A 77 -10.66 1.22 -72.34
CA GLN A 77 -9.36 1.71 -72.86
C GLN A 77 -9.20 3.21 -72.66
N GLU A 78 -10.26 3.99 -72.87
CA GLU A 78 -10.26 5.44 -72.65
C GLU A 78 -10.14 5.79 -71.16
N ALA A 79 -10.82 5.06 -70.25
CA ALA A 79 -10.65 5.22 -68.81
C ALA A 79 -9.22 4.91 -68.35
N LYS A 80 -8.60 3.82 -68.84
CA LYS A 80 -7.18 3.50 -68.56
C LYS A 80 -6.24 4.58 -69.08
N MET A 81 -6.50 5.13 -70.26
CA MET A 81 -5.71 6.21 -70.84
C MET A 81 -5.86 7.49 -70.02
N PHE A 82 -7.09 7.89 -69.67
CA PHE A 82 -7.40 9.04 -68.84
C PHE A 82 -6.69 8.97 -67.48
N ILE A 83 -6.79 7.83 -66.79
CA ILE A 83 -6.09 7.62 -65.52
C ILE A 83 -4.58 7.76 -65.72
N LYS A 84 -3.99 7.13 -66.74
CA LYS A 84 -2.54 7.23 -66.99
C LYS A 84 -2.08 8.67 -67.26
N VAL A 85 -2.78 9.41 -68.12
CA VAL A 85 -2.46 10.83 -68.41
C VAL A 85 -2.62 11.68 -67.17
N ALA A 86 -3.69 11.48 -66.40
CA ALA A 86 -3.91 12.18 -65.14
C ALA A 86 -2.75 11.96 -64.14
N LEU A 87 -2.24 10.72 -64.01
CA LEU A 87 -1.11 10.43 -63.14
C LEU A 87 0.19 11.09 -63.61
N ASP A 88 0.47 11.06 -64.90
CA ASP A 88 1.66 11.71 -65.47
C ASP A 88 1.59 13.24 -65.32
N CYS A 89 0.41 13.85 -65.50
CA CYS A 89 0.19 15.28 -65.23
C CYS A 89 0.43 15.63 -63.76
N ILE A 90 -0.06 14.82 -62.82
CA ILE A 90 0.19 15.02 -61.39
C ILE A 90 1.70 14.96 -61.11
N LYS A 91 2.41 13.93 -61.59
CA LYS A 91 3.86 13.78 -61.41
C LYS A 91 4.64 14.96 -61.96
N LYS A 92 4.35 15.39 -63.19
CA LYS A 92 4.97 16.58 -63.82
C LYS A 92 4.73 17.84 -63.00
N HIS A 93 3.52 18.03 -62.47
CA HIS A 93 3.19 19.17 -61.61
C HIS A 93 3.98 19.15 -60.29
N TYR A 94 4.13 17.99 -59.65
CA TYR A 94 4.94 17.83 -58.43
C TYR A 94 6.40 18.19 -58.68
N ALA A 95 7.00 17.65 -59.74
CA ALA A 95 8.40 17.90 -60.09
C ALA A 95 8.67 19.38 -60.43
N LYS A 96 7.73 20.05 -61.12
CA LYS A 96 7.91 21.43 -61.60
C LYS A 96 7.58 22.49 -60.54
N ASN A 97 6.51 22.31 -59.76
CA ASN A 97 5.93 23.39 -58.94
C ASN A 97 6.07 23.19 -57.43
N ILE A 98 6.24 21.94 -56.98
CA ILE A 98 6.25 21.58 -55.55
C ILE A 98 7.67 21.27 -55.09
N LEU A 99 8.39 20.40 -55.82
CA LEU A 99 9.76 19.99 -55.46
C LEU A 99 10.75 21.16 -55.31
N PRO A 100 10.76 22.19 -56.19
CA PRO A 100 11.70 23.32 -56.04
C PRO A 100 11.49 24.13 -54.75
N LYS A 101 10.27 24.16 -54.18
CA LYS A 101 9.97 24.89 -52.94
C LYS A 101 10.67 24.30 -51.71
N PHE A 102 11.11 23.05 -51.79
CA PHE A 102 11.84 22.35 -50.72
C PHE A 102 13.35 22.25 -50.97
N GLN A 103 13.85 22.72 -52.12
CA GLN A 103 15.29 22.71 -52.45
C GLN A 103 16.03 23.97 -51.98
N ASP A 104 15.29 25.00 -51.55
CA ASP A 104 15.84 26.28 -51.11
C ASP A 104 16.41 26.17 -49.69
N LYS A 105 17.74 26.06 -49.57
CA LYS A 105 18.46 25.80 -48.31
C LYS A 105 18.49 26.99 -47.34
N TYR A 106 18.08 28.18 -47.78
CA TYR A 106 18.17 29.42 -46.98
C TYR A 106 16.93 29.70 -46.14
N LYS A 107 15.88 28.91 -46.28
CA LYS A 107 14.64 29.08 -45.51
C LYS A 107 14.66 28.24 -44.24
N ASP A 108 13.97 28.73 -43.21
CA ASP A 108 13.96 28.11 -41.90
C ASP A 108 13.09 26.85 -41.87
N ALA A 109 13.33 26.01 -40.86
CA ALA A 109 12.60 24.74 -40.70
C ALA A 109 11.09 24.95 -40.59
N LEU A 110 10.67 26.05 -39.96
CA LEU A 110 9.27 26.42 -39.79
C LEU A 110 8.59 26.68 -41.14
N TYR A 111 9.24 27.46 -42.02
CA TYR A 111 8.73 27.74 -43.35
C TYR A 111 8.51 26.45 -44.16
N HIS A 112 9.44 25.51 -44.12
CA HIS A 112 9.31 24.27 -44.89
C HIS A 112 8.14 23.40 -44.41
N VAL A 113 7.92 23.29 -43.10
CA VAL A 113 6.79 22.52 -42.54
C VAL A 113 5.46 23.23 -42.78
N GLU A 114 5.39 24.56 -42.62
CA GLU A 114 4.19 25.34 -42.94
C GLU A 114 3.85 25.24 -44.43
N THR A 115 4.86 25.37 -45.30
CA THR A 115 4.71 25.24 -46.76
C THR A 115 4.21 23.85 -47.12
N PHE A 116 4.75 22.79 -46.50
CA PHE A 116 4.25 21.42 -46.68
C PHE A 116 2.79 21.28 -46.29
N LEU A 117 2.40 21.75 -45.10
CA LEU A 117 1.02 21.69 -44.63
C LEU A 117 0.07 22.49 -45.53
N GLN A 118 0.47 23.67 -45.97
CA GLN A 118 -0.31 24.50 -46.89
C GLN A 118 -0.47 23.84 -48.27
N ILE A 119 0.61 23.30 -48.83
CA ILE A 119 0.56 22.59 -50.12
C ILE A 119 -0.36 21.37 -49.99
N HIS A 120 -0.15 20.52 -48.99
CA HIS A 120 -0.99 19.34 -48.78
C HIS A 120 -2.47 19.70 -48.59
N THR A 121 -2.78 20.65 -47.70
CA THR A 121 -4.18 21.04 -47.45
C THR A 121 -4.85 21.71 -48.65
N THR A 122 -4.13 22.56 -49.37
CA THR A 122 -4.64 23.24 -50.57
C THR A 122 -4.85 22.23 -51.70
N PHE A 123 -3.88 21.34 -51.91
CA PHE A 123 -3.92 20.32 -52.95
C PHE A 123 -5.00 19.27 -52.69
N VAL A 124 -5.12 18.76 -51.45
CA VAL A 124 -6.20 17.83 -51.07
C VAL A 124 -7.58 18.46 -51.23
N LYS A 125 -7.75 19.75 -50.88
CA LYS A 125 -9.01 20.48 -51.09
C LYS A 125 -9.32 20.67 -52.57
N SER A 126 -8.32 21.04 -53.37
CA SER A 126 -8.49 21.36 -54.79
C SER A 126 -8.72 20.12 -55.65
N MET A 127 -8.23 18.96 -55.22
CA MET A 127 -8.37 17.68 -55.92
C MET A 127 -9.65 16.92 -55.61
N LYS A 128 -10.54 17.39 -54.73
CA LYS A 128 -11.80 16.69 -54.40
C LYS A 128 -12.65 16.38 -55.64
N SER A 129 -12.78 17.36 -56.53
CA SER A 129 -13.55 17.21 -57.77
C SER A 129 -12.85 16.26 -58.76
N PHE A 130 -11.52 16.34 -58.84
CA PHE A 130 -10.73 15.46 -59.69
C PHE A 130 -10.73 14.00 -59.21
N LYS A 131 -10.71 13.79 -57.88
CA LYS A 131 -10.86 12.48 -57.25
C LYS A 131 -12.21 11.82 -57.58
N PHE A 132 -13.27 12.63 -57.66
CA PHE A 132 -14.60 12.16 -58.07
C PHE A 132 -14.63 11.74 -59.55
N LEU A 133 -13.98 12.50 -60.44
CA LEU A 133 -13.85 12.14 -61.87
C LEU A 133 -13.04 10.85 -62.06
N LEU A 134 -11.90 10.72 -61.37
CA LEU A 134 -11.10 9.49 -61.38
C LEU A 134 -11.90 8.28 -60.84
N TYR A 135 -12.71 8.49 -59.80
CA TYR A 135 -13.59 7.46 -59.26
C TYR A 135 -14.66 7.03 -60.28
N GLN A 136 -15.30 7.95 -60.98
CA GLN A 136 -16.26 7.62 -62.04
C GLN A 136 -15.59 6.87 -63.20
N ALA A 137 -14.43 7.34 -63.66
CA ALA A 137 -13.67 6.65 -64.71
C ALA A 137 -13.27 5.22 -64.27
N ALA A 138 -12.99 5.02 -62.98
CA ALA A 138 -12.66 3.72 -62.42
C ALA A 138 -13.87 2.77 -62.28
N GLN A 139 -15.07 3.30 -61.99
CA GLN A 139 -16.31 2.50 -61.98
C GLN A 139 -16.60 1.87 -63.35
N ASN A 140 -16.27 2.57 -64.43
CA ASN A 140 -16.43 2.06 -65.80
C ASN A 140 -15.47 0.91 -66.17
N LEU A 141 -14.54 0.53 -65.28
CA LEU A 141 -13.59 -0.57 -65.48
C LEU A 141 -14.06 -1.91 -64.88
N GLU A 142 -15.25 -2.00 -64.27
CA GLU A 142 -15.86 -3.23 -63.70
C GLU A 142 -14.88 -4.12 -62.89
N GLN A 143 -14.01 -3.52 -62.07
CA GLN A 143 -13.14 -4.28 -61.15
C GLN A 143 -13.63 -4.10 -59.71
N GLU A 144 -14.04 -5.20 -59.07
CA GLU A 144 -14.70 -5.26 -57.75
C GLU A 144 -13.84 -4.77 -56.55
N SER A 145 -12.58 -4.36 -56.74
CA SER A 145 -11.64 -4.02 -55.65
C SER A 145 -11.14 -2.57 -55.65
N ILE A 146 -11.93 -1.62 -56.13
CA ILE A 146 -11.46 -0.30 -56.57
C ILE A 146 -11.63 0.90 -55.61
N PRO A 147 -12.61 0.97 -54.68
CA PRO A 147 -12.81 2.17 -53.86
C PRO A 147 -11.58 2.59 -53.03
N GLY A 148 -10.78 1.62 -52.56
CA GLY A 148 -9.56 1.85 -51.79
C GLY A 148 -8.33 2.25 -52.62
N PHE A 149 -8.21 1.74 -53.86
CA PHE A 149 -7.06 1.96 -54.73
C PHE A 149 -6.98 3.40 -55.26
N TYR A 150 -8.12 4.02 -55.58
CA TYR A 150 -8.15 5.41 -56.07
C TYR A 150 -8.20 6.42 -54.93
N SER A 151 -8.70 6.02 -53.75
CA SER A 151 -8.57 6.85 -52.56
C SER A 151 -7.12 7.03 -52.13
N SER A 152 -6.28 6.03 -52.40
CA SER A 152 -4.85 5.95 -52.06
C SER A 152 -3.92 6.35 -53.21
N LEU A 153 -4.32 6.27 -54.47
CA LEU A 153 -3.49 6.57 -55.65
C LEU A 153 -2.79 7.94 -55.57
N PHE A 154 -3.50 8.95 -55.09
CA PHE A 154 -2.95 10.29 -54.91
C PHE A 154 -1.91 10.34 -53.79
N ASP A 155 -2.23 9.77 -52.64
CA ASP A 155 -1.32 9.69 -51.49
C ASP A 155 -0.09 8.83 -51.83
N ASN A 156 -0.27 7.78 -52.65
CA ASN A 156 0.79 6.91 -53.16
C ASN A 156 1.74 7.67 -54.10
N ILE A 157 1.22 8.48 -55.02
CA ILE A 157 2.07 9.31 -55.90
C ILE A 157 2.74 10.42 -55.11
N PHE A 158 2.02 11.05 -54.19
CA PHE A 158 2.55 12.06 -53.28
C PHE A 158 3.74 11.52 -52.50
N VAL A 159 3.58 10.34 -51.92
CA VAL A 159 4.59 9.63 -51.13
C VAL A 159 5.78 9.19 -51.99
N GLN A 160 5.54 8.63 -53.18
CA GLN A 160 6.61 8.17 -54.08
C GLN A 160 7.47 9.32 -54.60
N GLU A 161 6.86 10.43 -55.02
CA GLU A 161 7.59 11.57 -55.60
C GLU A 161 8.26 12.43 -54.52
N LEU A 162 7.70 12.52 -53.31
CA LEU A 162 8.28 13.29 -52.21
C LEU A 162 9.11 12.45 -51.24
N GLN A 163 9.27 11.14 -51.46
CA GLN A 163 10.01 10.24 -50.57
C GLN A 163 11.41 10.77 -50.22
N MET A 164 12.13 11.28 -51.23
CA MET A 164 13.45 11.88 -51.03
C MET A 164 13.37 13.20 -50.24
N VAL A 165 12.36 14.04 -50.50
CA VAL A 165 12.15 15.32 -49.80
C VAL A 165 11.82 15.11 -48.32
N PHE A 166 10.98 14.12 -48.03
CA PHE A 166 10.70 13.69 -46.66
C PHE A 166 11.99 13.32 -45.92
N LYS A 167 12.82 12.45 -46.52
CA LYS A 167 14.05 11.96 -45.91
C LYS A 167 15.13 13.04 -45.75
N SER A 168 15.33 13.90 -46.75
CA SER A 168 16.47 14.82 -46.80
C SER A 168 16.20 16.19 -46.18
N VAL A 169 14.94 16.66 -46.20
CA VAL A 169 14.58 18.03 -45.78
C VAL A 169 13.57 18.01 -44.65
N LEU A 170 12.36 17.48 -44.86
CA LEU A 170 11.26 17.67 -43.92
C LEU A 170 11.51 17.02 -42.56
N PHE A 171 12.06 15.80 -42.50
CA PHE A 171 12.38 15.16 -41.22
C PHE A 171 13.46 15.92 -40.46
N LYS A 172 14.46 16.46 -41.16
CA LYS A 172 15.48 17.30 -40.55
C LYS A 172 14.85 18.58 -39.99
N CYS A 173 14.00 19.25 -40.76
CA CYS A 173 13.28 20.45 -40.33
C CYS A 173 12.38 20.18 -39.12
N VAL A 174 11.65 19.07 -39.09
CA VAL A 174 10.79 18.71 -37.94
C VAL A 174 11.64 18.49 -36.69
N VAL A 175 12.76 17.76 -36.80
CA VAL A 175 13.70 17.59 -35.69
C VAL A 175 14.26 18.94 -35.24
N ASP A 176 14.70 19.79 -36.16
CA ASP A 176 15.23 21.13 -35.84
C ASP A 176 14.16 22.02 -35.18
N MET A 177 12.89 21.94 -35.60
CA MET A 177 11.77 22.60 -34.91
C MET A 177 11.59 22.09 -33.48
N ILE A 178 11.70 20.77 -33.26
CA ILE A 178 11.63 20.19 -31.90
C ILE A 178 12.79 20.72 -31.05
N LYS A 179 14.01 20.83 -31.60
CA LYS A 179 15.17 21.43 -30.91
C LYS A 179 14.87 22.86 -30.48
N THR A 180 14.41 23.69 -31.42
CA THR A 180 14.07 25.09 -31.12
C THR A 180 12.95 25.20 -30.09
N ALA A 181 11.90 24.37 -30.17
CA ALA A 181 10.83 24.38 -29.17
C ALA A 181 11.29 23.94 -27.78
N CYS A 182 12.27 23.05 -27.70
CA CYS A 182 12.86 22.64 -26.44
C CYS A 182 13.70 23.74 -25.77
N GLU A 183 14.24 24.69 -26.53
CA GLU A 183 15.14 25.75 -26.05
C GLU A 183 14.41 27.10 -25.87
N GLU A 184 13.44 27.40 -26.74
CA GLU A 184 12.75 28.69 -26.79
C GLU A 184 11.27 28.57 -26.41
N GLU A 185 10.92 28.98 -25.19
CA GLU A 185 9.56 28.89 -24.66
C GLU A 185 8.53 29.67 -25.50
N GLN A 186 8.93 30.83 -26.05
CA GLN A 186 8.06 31.69 -26.86
C GLN A 186 7.56 31.01 -28.15
N LYS A 187 8.32 30.06 -28.70
CA LYS A 187 7.98 29.35 -29.96
C LYS A 187 7.24 28.03 -29.73
N GLN A 188 7.13 27.55 -28.48
CA GLN A 188 6.56 26.24 -28.15
C GLN A 188 5.13 26.07 -28.64
N LEU A 189 4.25 27.05 -28.41
CA LEU A 189 2.83 26.94 -28.77
C LEU A 189 2.66 26.79 -30.29
N LYS A 190 3.33 27.66 -31.06
CA LYS A 190 3.27 27.66 -32.52
C LYS A 190 3.82 26.35 -33.10
N ILE A 191 4.94 25.87 -32.57
CA ILE A 191 5.56 24.62 -33.02
C ILE A 191 4.68 23.41 -32.67
N SER A 192 4.12 23.36 -31.46
CA SER A 192 3.21 22.29 -31.01
C SER A 192 1.99 22.14 -31.93
N ASP A 193 1.36 23.26 -32.33
CA ASP A 193 0.23 23.25 -33.26
C ASP A 193 0.62 22.74 -34.66
N LEU A 194 1.82 23.08 -35.13
CA LEU A 194 2.35 22.60 -36.40
C LEU A 194 2.67 21.11 -36.35
N LEU A 195 3.27 20.62 -35.26
CA LEU A 195 3.57 19.20 -35.06
C LEU A 195 2.28 18.36 -35.00
N TYR A 196 1.21 18.88 -34.38
CA TYR A 196 -0.09 18.23 -34.37
C TYR A 196 -0.70 18.10 -35.77
N LYS A 197 -0.69 19.20 -36.54
CA LYS A 197 -1.16 19.20 -37.93
C LYS A 197 -0.31 18.27 -38.81
N PHE A 198 1.01 18.28 -38.62
CA PHE A 198 1.95 17.42 -39.33
C PHE A 198 1.70 15.94 -39.01
N GLY A 199 1.58 15.58 -37.74
CA GLY A 199 1.26 14.22 -37.30
C GLY A 199 -0.04 13.70 -37.91
N ASN A 200 -1.11 14.53 -37.93
CA ASN A 200 -2.38 14.15 -38.55
C ASN A 200 -2.25 13.88 -40.05
N VAL A 201 -1.47 14.70 -40.77
CA VAL A 201 -1.19 14.47 -42.20
C VAL A 201 -0.40 13.17 -42.38
N MET A 202 0.62 12.90 -41.55
CA MET A 202 1.39 11.66 -41.62
C MET A 202 0.53 10.42 -41.35
N SER A 203 -0.34 10.45 -40.35
CA SER A 203 -1.27 9.33 -40.07
C SER A 203 -2.30 9.13 -41.18
N GLN A 204 -2.74 10.20 -41.84
CA GLN A 204 -3.62 10.09 -43.01
C GLN A 204 -2.91 9.43 -44.18
N LEU A 205 -1.68 9.85 -44.47
CA LEU A 205 -0.85 9.25 -45.52
C LEU A 205 -0.58 7.78 -45.22
N GLN A 206 -0.32 7.41 -43.97
CA GLN A 206 -0.07 6.01 -43.58
C GLN A 206 -1.28 5.10 -43.86
N LYS A 207 -2.49 5.51 -43.45
CA LYS A 207 -3.71 4.72 -43.65
C LYS A 207 -4.03 4.48 -45.13
N SER A 208 -3.66 5.42 -46.01
CA SER A 208 -3.89 5.27 -47.44
C SER A 208 -2.81 4.47 -48.15
N THR A 209 -1.65 4.24 -47.53
CA THR A 209 -0.47 3.67 -48.21
C THR A 209 0.06 2.40 -47.52
N GLU A 210 -0.75 1.72 -46.71
CA GLU A 210 -0.38 0.50 -45.95
C GLU A 210 0.31 -0.61 -46.79
N GLU A 211 0.17 -0.58 -48.12
CA GLU A 211 0.85 -1.51 -49.06
C GLU A 211 2.06 -0.92 -49.83
N LEU A 212 2.31 0.39 -49.79
CA LEU A 212 3.27 1.10 -50.67
C LEU A 212 4.27 2.00 -49.95
N LEU A 213 3.96 2.47 -48.73
CA LEU A 213 4.93 3.19 -47.90
C LEU A 213 5.85 2.15 -47.27
N ASP A 214 7.11 2.20 -47.67
CA ASP A 214 8.18 1.42 -47.05
C ASP A 214 8.14 1.73 -45.53
N PHE A 215 7.65 0.79 -44.70
CA PHE A 215 7.53 0.89 -43.22
C PHE A 215 8.79 1.49 -42.57
N LYS A 216 9.94 1.35 -43.25
CA LYS A 216 11.23 1.95 -42.94
C LYS A 216 11.24 3.48 -42.83
N ILE A 217 10.47 4.24 -43.61
CA ILE A 217 10.57 5.73 -43.61
C ILE A 217 10.05 6.33 -42.31
N GLU A 218 8.89 5.86 -41.84
CA GLU A 218 8.30 6.34 -40.59
C GLU A 218 9.16 5.92 -39.40
N GLN A 219 9.70 4.70 -39.43
CA GLN A 219 10.64 4.22 -38.43
C GLN A 219 11.93 5.05 -38.42
N GLU A 220 12.51 5.37 -39.59
CA GLU A 220 13.67 6.26 -39.71
C GLU A 220 13.38 7.67 -39.16
N PHE A 221 12.18 8.21 -39.41
CA PHE A 221 11.76 9.51 -38.86
C PHE A 221 11.67 9.48 -37.33
N LYS A 222 10.95 8.49 -36.78
CA LYS A 222 10.81 8.31 -35.33
C LYS A 222 12.19 8.11 -34.69
N GLN A 223 13.06 7.30 -35.32
CA GLN A 223 14.41 7.06 -34.85
C GLN A 223 15.24 8.35 -34.75
N LYS A 224 15.20 9.23 -35.75
CA LYS A 224 15.91 10.53 -35.68
C LYS A 224 15.45 11.41 -34.52
N ILE A 225 14.16 11.36 -34.15
CA ILE A 225 13.65 12.07 -32.97
C ILE A 225 14.21 11.41 -31.69
N PHE A 226 14.17 10.07 -31.64
CA PHE A 226 14.67 9.31 -30.49
C PHE A 226 16.16 9.51 -30.27
N ASP A 227 16.98 9.43 -31.32
CA ASP A 227 18.43 9.67 -31.27
C ASP A 227 18.76 11.05 -30.71
N TYR A 228 18.02 12.09 -31.12
CA TYR A 228 18.19 13.44 -30.58
C TYR A 228 17.90 13.50 -29.07
N PHE A 229 16.78 12.92 -28.62
CA PHE A 229 16.43 12.95 -27.20
C PHE A 229 17.36 12.08 -26.36
N GLU A 230 17.84 10.97 -26.90
CA GLU A 230 18.84 10.12 -26.27
C GLU A 230 20.15 10.89 -26.04
N GLU A 231 20.69 11.53 -27.08
CA GLU A 231 21.91 12.35 -26.97
C GLU A 231 21.70 13.51 -25.97
N LYS A 232 20.58 14.22 -26.07
CA LYS A 232 20.23 15.32 -25.16
C LYS A 232 20.18 14.87 -23.71
N TYR A 233 19.52 13.75 -23.41
CA TYR A 233 19.38 13.28 -22.03
C TYR A 233 20.67 12.67 -21.48
N GLN A 234 21.51 12.06 -22.32
CA GLN A 234 22.87 11.68 -21.92
C GLN A 234 23.74 12.89 -21.55
N GLN A 235 23.67 13.97 -22.33
CA GLN A 235 24.38 15.21 -22.03
C GLN A 235 23.83 15.89 -20.77
N ASN A 236 22.51 15.96 -20.63
CA ASN A 236 21.85 16.51 -19.43
C ASN A 236 22.25 15.72 -18.18
N TYR A 237 22.25 14.39 -18.22
CA TYR A 237 22.69 13.57 -17.10
C TYR A 237 24.13 13.92 -16.68
N LYS A 238 25.07 13.92 -17.63
CA LYS A 238 26.49 14.24 -17.35
C LYS A 238 26.68 15.62 -16.71
N SER A 239 25.97 16.62 -17.21
CA SER A 239 26.03 17.99 -16.71
C SER A 239 25.35 18.14 -15.34
N TRP A 240 24.13 17.64 -15.21
CA TRP A 240 23.29 17.86 -14.02
C TRP A 240 23.73 17.01 -12.83
N HIS A 241 24.16 15.77 -13.07
CA HIS A 241 24.60 14.86 -12.01
C HIS A 241 25.76 15.44 -11.18
N GLN A 242 26.70 16.13 -11.84
CA GLN A 242 27.88 16.70 -11.17
C GLN A 242 27.61 18.06 -10.53
N SER A 243 26.69 18.85 -11.09
CA SER A 243 26.48 20.26 -10.72
C SER A 243 25.28 20.50 -9.81
N LEU A 244 24.29 19.60 -9.78
CA LEU A 244 23.04 19.80 -9.06
C LEU A 244 22.91 18.85 -7.87
N ASN A 245 22.26 19.35 -6.80
CA ASN A 245 21.79 18.49 -5.73
C ASN A 245 20.56 17.67 -6.18
N THR A 246 20.21 16.62 -5.43
CA THR A 246 19.08 15.72 -5.71
C THR A 246 17.77 16.46 -5.99
N GLN A 247 17.47 17.49 -5.20
CA GLN A 247 16.21 18.23 -5.30
C GLN A 247 16.11 19.01 -6.62
N MET A 248 17.17 19.77 -6.95
CA MET A 248 17.24 20.53 -8.20
C MET A 248 17.30 19.61 -9.41
N TYR A 249 18.03 18.50 -9.31
CA TYR A 249 18.11 17.49 -10.36
C TYR A 249 16.71 16.96 -10.70
N LEU A 250 15.95 16.48 -9.71
CA LEU A 250 14.62 15.92 -9.95
C LEU A 250 13.63 16.96 -10.47
N ARG A 251 13.71 18.22 -10.00
CA ARG A 251 12.89 19.32 -10.53
C ARG A 251 13.20 19.60 -12.01
N LYS A 252 14.47 19.56 -12.42
CA LYS A 252 14.86 19.69 -13.83
C LYS A 252 14.33 18.54 -14.67
N VAL A 253 14.33 17.31 -14.14
CA VAL A 253 13.74 16.15 -14.82
C VAL A 253 12.23 16.32 -15.00
N GLN A 254 11.51 16.77 -13.97
CA GLN A 254 10.07 17.07 -14.07
C GLN A 254 9.78 18.16 -15.12
N GLN A 255 10.52 19.26 -15.09
CA GLN A 255 10.39 20.33 -16.09
C GLN A 255 10.61 19.79 -17.51
N GLN A 256 11.58 18.90 -17.70
CA GLN A 256 11.83 18.31 -19.01
C GLN A 256 10.68 17.41 -19.48
N LYS A 257 10.03 16.68 -18.57
CA LYS A 257 8.84 15.89 -18.86
C LYS A 257 7.65 16.78 -19.28
N GLU A 258 7.43 17.90 -18.58
CA GLU A 258 6.41 18.89 -18.95
C GLU A 258 6.70 19.53 -20.32
N ILE A 259 7.96 19.83 -20.63
CA ILE A 259 8.36 20.34 -21.95
C ILE A 259 8.04 19.30 -23.03
N ASN A 260 8.33 18.02 -22.80
CA ASN A 260 8.01 16.96 -23.75
C ASN A 260 6.50 16.91 -24.04
N GLU A 261 5.66 16.96 -23.01
CA GLU A 261 4.20 16.95 -23.15
C GLU A 261 3.66 18.19 -23.89
N LYS A 262 4.27 19.36 -23.67
CA LYS A 262 3.91 20.60 -24.36
C LYS A 262 4.32 20.57 -25.84
N VAL A 263 5.52 20.08 -26.15
CA VAL A 263 6.13 20.15 -27.48
C VAL A 263 5.68 19.00 -28.37
N LEU A 264 5.69 17.75 -27.88
CA LEU A 264 5.50 16.54 -28.70
C LEU A 264 4.02 16.17 -28.90
N LYS A 265 3.22 17.12 -29.39
CA LYS A 265 1.81 16.88 -29.73
C LYS A 265 1.67 16.33 -31.14
N PHE A 266 2.09 15.10 -31.39
CA PHE A 266 1.67 14.36 -32.58
C PHE A 266 0.29 13.76 -32.31
N GLY A 267 -0.61 13.70 -33.29
CA GLY A 267 -1.97 13.15 -33.08
C GLY A 267 -1.97 11.73 -32.48
N ASP A 268 -0.88 10.98 -32.67
CA ASP A 268 -0.55 9.72 -32.01
C ASP A 268 0.43 9.92 -30.84
N LYS A 269 0.16 9.28 -29.68
CA LYS A 269 0.94 9.39 -28.45
C LYS A 269 2.21 8.53 -28.42
N THR A 270 2.40 7.63 -29.39
CA THR A 270 3.54 6.69 -29.42
C THR A 270 4.91 7.38 -29.29
N ILE A 271 5.11 8.51 -29.96
CA ILE A 271 6.38 9.27 -29.91
C ILE A 271 6.62 9.84 -28.51
N LEU A 272 5.60 10.44 -27.89
CA LEU A 272 5.71 11.02 -26.54
C LEU A 272 6.01 9.94 -25.50
N GLU A 273 5.32 8.79 -25.58
CA GLU A 273 5.54 7.65 -24.68
C GLU A 273 6.97 7.12 -24.78
N GLN A 274 7.48 6.95 -26.01
CA GLN A 274 8.84 6.46 -26.21
C GLN A 274 9.91 7.47 -25.81
N VAL A 275 9.71 8.77 -26.08
CA VAL A 275 10.63 9.81 -25.59
C VAL A 275 10.63 9.86 -24.05
N ASN A 276 9.48 9.70 -23.41
CA ASN A 276 9.41 9.62 -21.94
C ASN A 276 10.09 8.36 -21.40
N ARG A 277 10.06 7.22 -22.12
CA ARG A 277 10.88 6.04 -21.78
C ARG A 277 12.38 6.30 -21.90
N ILE A 278 12.82 7.03 -22.93
CA ILE A 278 14.23 7.43 -23.10
C ILE A 278 14.65 8.38 -21.96
N LEU A 279 13.79 9.33 -21.58
CA LEU A 279 14.01 10.21 -20.43
C LEU A 279 14.14 9.40 -19.13
N ASN A 280 13.19 8.49 -18.89
CA ASN A 280 13.15 7.65 -17.70
C ASN A 280 14.39 6.74 -17.57
N SER A 281 14.86 6.15 -18.66
CA SER A 281 16.09 5.34 -18.66
C SER A 281 17.33 6.18 -18.35
N HIS A 282 17.53 7.29 -19.05
CA HIS A 282 18.77 8.07 -18.95
C HIS A 282 18.83 9.00 -17.73
N LEU A 283 17.72 9.63 -17.35
CA LEU A 283 17.72 10.64 -16.27
C LEU A 283 17.27 10.08 -14.92
N LEU A 284 16.44 9.03 -14.88
CA LEU A 284 15.97 8.44 -13.62
C LEU A 284 16.71 7.14 -13.30
N THR A 285 16.72 6.18 -14.23
CA THR A 285 17.30 4.86 -13.96
C THR A 285 18.80 4.94 -13.70
N TYR A 286 19.56 5.72 -14.48
CA TYR A 286 21.00 5.93 -14.23
C TYR A 286 21.29 6.78 -12.99
N TYR A 287 20.34 7.61 -12.55
CA TYR A 287 20.52 8.42 -11.33
C TYR A 287 20.14 7.65 -10.06
N LYS A 288 19.30 6.62 -10.17
CA LYS A 288 18.78 5.84 -9.04
C LYS A 288 19.87 5.34 -8.07
N PRO A 289 21.01 4.77 -8.51
CA PRO A 289 22.06 4.35 -7.59
C PRO A 289 22.62 5.51 -6.76
N TYR A 290 22.76 6.71 -7.34
CA TYR A 290 23.24 7.90 -6.65
C TYR A 290 22.18 8.51 -5.71
N LEU A 291 20.89 8.40 -6.06
CA LEU A 291 19.79 8.77 -5.15
C LEU A 291 19.81 7.92 -3.87
N LEU A 292 20.21 6.66 -3.98
CA LEU A 292 20.22 5.70 -2.87
C LEU A 292 21.58 5.59 -2.15
N ALA A 293 22.66 6.14 -2.70
CA ALA A 293 24.00 6.00 -2.15
C ALA A 293 24.25 6.91 -0.94
N ASP A 294 24.97 6.40 0.07
CA ASP A 294 25.37 7.14 1.27
C ASP A 294 26.36 8.28 0.98
N THR A 295 27.06 8.21 -0.15
CA THR A 295 27.99 9.26 -0.59
C THR A 295 27.28 10.56 -0.97
N ASN A 296 25.98 10.52 -1.24
CA ASN A 296 25.20 11.70 -1.60
C ASN A 296 24.64 12.36 -0.33
N PRO A 297 25.00 13.62 -0.02
CA PRO A 297 24.54 14.31 1.18
C PRO A 297 23.03 14.59 1.19
N ASN A 298 22.38 14.53 0.02
CA ASN A 298 20.93 14.68 -0.13
C ASN A 298 20.31 13.39 -0.70
N ASN A 299 20.79 12.22 -0.25
CA ASN A 299 20.23 10.94 -0.64
C ASN A 299 18.81 10.73 -0.09
N PHE A 300 18.17 9.65 -0.55
CA PHE A 300 16.81 9.29 -0.14
C PHE A 300 16.66 9.14 1.37
N GLU A 301 17.66 8.57 2.05
CA GLU A 301 17.66 8.40 3.51
C GLU A 301 17.69 9.74 4.24
N HIS A 302 18.56 10.66 3.83
CA HIS A 302 18.64 11.99 4.42
C HIS A 302 17.30 12.75 4.29
N LEU A 303 16.62 12.64 3.15
CA LEU A 303 15.30 13.25 2.95
C LEU A 303 14.24 12.68 3.93
N LEU A 304 14.33 11.39 4.25
CA LEU A 304 13.45 10.74 5.22
C LEU A 304 13.80 11.11 6.67
N ASN A 305 15.08 11.22 7.00
CA ASN A 305 15.57 11.57 8.34
C ASN A 305 15.29 13.03 8.69
N GLU A 306 15.47 13.95 7.74
CA GLU A 306 15.22 15.39 7.93
C GLU A 306 13.72 15.77 7.89
N PHE A 307 12.82 14.81 7.69
CA PHE A 307 11.38 15.05 7.62
C PHE A 307 10.84 15.82 8.85
N HIS A 308 11.39 15.57 10.04
CA HIS A 308 10.97 16.28 11.26
C HIS A 308 11.45 17.74 11.33
N LYS A 309 12.53 18.10 10.64
CA LYS A 309 13.07 19.47 10.67
C LYS A 309 12.34 20.38 9.69
N GLU A 310 12.09 19.90 8.47
CA GLU A 310 11.42 20.66 7.41
C GLU A 310 10.32 19.85 6.71
N PRO A 311 9.19 19.56 7.39
CA PRO A 311 8.20 18.60 6.91
C PRO A 311 7.57 19.01 5.57
N VAL A 312 7.28 20.30 5.37
CA VAL A 312 6.65 20.78 4.12
C VAL A 312 7.58 20.60 2.93
N LEU A 313 8.85 20.98 3.08
CA LEU A 313 9.83 20.88 1.99
C LEU A 313 10.14 19.41 1.67
N GLN A 314 10.35 18.58 2.69
CA GLN A 314 10.65 17.17 2.46
C GLN A 314 9.46 16.39 1.89
N LEU A 315 8.23 16.74 2.27
CA LEU A 315 7.04 16.14 1.68
C LEU A 315 6.95 16.46 0.17
N GLN A 316 7.29 17.68 -0.25
CA GLN A 316 7.35 18.03 -1.67
C GLN A 316 8.44 17.24 -2.41
N ASN A 317 9.64 17.13 -1.83
CA ASN A 317 10.75 16.41 -2.43
C ASN A 317 10.47 14.89 -2.55
N LEU A 318 9.92 14.29 -1.50
CA LEU A 318 9.57 12.87 -1.49
C LEU A 318 8.38 12.57 -2.41
N LYS A 319 7.41 13.50 -2.51
CA LYS A 319 6.33 13.39 -3.50
C LYS A 319 6.86 13.44 -4.92
N LEU A 320 7.83 14.32 -5.20
CA LEU A 320 8.50 14.38 -6.49
C LEU A 320 9.20 13.05 -6.85
N ILE A 321 9.84 12.39 -5.88
CA ILE A 321 10.40 11.05 -6.06
C ILE A 321 9.28 10.05 -6.37
N GLY A 322 8.20 10.07 -5.60
CA GLY A 322 7.02 9.22 -5.81
C GLY A 322 6.42 9.36 -7.21
N ASP A 323 6.22 10.59 -7.67
CA ASP A 323 5.62 10.92 -8.97
C ASP A 323 6.53 10.51 -10.14
N LEU A 324 7.84 10.80 -10.04
CA LEU A 324 8.79 10.49 -11.12
C LEU A 324 9.08 9.00 -11.22
N TYR A 325 9.49 8.36 -10.13
CA TYR A 325 9.83 6.94 -10.10
C TYR A 325 8.60 6.05 -10.18
N GLY A 326 7.41 6.57 -9.86
CA GLY A 326 6.15 5.84 -10.01
C GLY A 326 5.72 5.57 -11.43
N SER A 327 6.36 6.23 -12.41
CA SER A 327 6.14 6.02 -13.83
C SER A 327 7.13 5.04 -14.46
N LEU A 328 8.01 4.41 -13.67
CA LEU A 328 8.94 3.38 -14.14
C LEU A 328 8.30 1.99 -14.06
N ASP A 329 8.68 1.11 -14.98
CA ASP A 329 8.22 -0.28 -15.05
C ASP A 329 8.88 -1.20 -13.99
N ASP A 330 9.76 -0.66 -13.14
CA ASP A 330 10.57 -1.42 -12.18
C ASP A 330 10.00 -1.50 -10.75
N HIS A 331 8.70 -1.21 -10.59
CA HIS A 331 7.92 -1.40 -9.35
C HIS A 331 8.54 -0.81 -8.06
N TYR A 332 9.41 0.20 -8.17
CA TYR A 332 10.19 0.78 -7.05
C TYR A 332 11.10 -0.21 -6.30
N ASP A 333 11.38 -1.41 -6.79
CA ASP A 333 11.97 -2.50 -5.99
C ASP A 333 13.14 -2.07 -5.09
N GLN A 334 14.11 -1.32 -5.64
CA GLN A 334 15.27 -0.81 -4.90
C GLN A 334 14.91 0.31 -3.90
N ILE A 335 14.01 1.22 -4.26
CA ILE A 335 13.57 2.33 -3.40
C ILE A 335 12.76 1.77 -2.23
N THR A 336 11.85 0.84 -2.51
CA THR A 336 11.04 0.14 -1.50
C THR A 336 11.92 -0.68 -0.55
N THR A 337 12.95 -1.35 -1.08
CA THR A 337 13.94 -2.08 -0.26
C THR A 337 14.73 -1.14 0.65
N ASN A 338 15.22 0.00 0.13
CA ASN A 338 15.93 0.96 0.96
C ASN A 338 15.01 1.60 2.01
N PHE A 339 13.78 1.94 1.62
CA PHE A 339 12.75 2.44 2.53
C PHE A 339 12.50 1.48 3.71
N LYS A 340 12.37 0.18 3.42
CA LYS A 340 12.25 -0.86 4.46
C LYS A 340 13.48 -0.87 5.39
N ASN A 341 14.68 -0.81 4.82
CA ASN A 341 15.93 -0.86 5.59
C ASN A 341 16.06 0.33 6.55
N ILE A 342 15.75 1.54 6.09
CA ILE A 342 15.80 2.76 6.90
C ILE A 342 14.82 2.67 8.07
N ILE A 343 13.57 2.26 7.81
CA ILE A 343 12.57 2.06 8.87
C ILE A 343 13.06 1.02 9.88
N THR A 344 13.68 -0.06 9.40
CA THR A 344 14.21 -1.14 10.25
C THR A 344 15.34 -0.62 11.14
N GLN A 345 16.25 0.18 10.60
CA GLN A 345 17.35 0.79 11.34
C GLN A 345 16.85 1.78 12.41
N GLU A 346 15.92 2.68 12.05
CA GLU A 346 15.30 3.61 13.01
C GLU A 346 14.60 2.85 14.15
N GLY A 347 13.83 1.80 13.82
CA GLY A 347 13.15 0.97 14.81
C GLY A 347 14.10 0.18 15.71
N GLN A 348 15.16 -0.41 15.15
CA GLN A 348 16.19 -1.11 15.92
C GLN A 348 16.97 -0.17 16.85
N ALA A 349 17.23 1.07 16.44
CA ALA A 349 17.88 2.06 17.29
C ALA A 349 17.04 2.38 18.55
N ILE A 350 15.70 2.41 18.44
CA ILE A 350 14.80 2.57 19.59
C ILE A 350 14.89 1.34 20.52
N MET A 351 14.87 0.14 19.95
CA MET A 351 15.00 -1.12 20.72
C MET A 351 16.33 -1.21 21.47
N GLN A 352 17.44 -0.89 20.80
CA GLN A 352 18.78 -0.92 21.39
C GLN A 352 18.93 0.06 22.54
N LYS A 353 18.42 1.30 22.39
CA LYS A 353 18.40 2.29 23.47
C LYS A 353 17.68 1.77 24.70
N LYS A 354 16.53 1.09 24.52
CA LYS A 354 15.78 0.51 25.64
C LYS A 354 16.52 -0.64 26.30
N ASN A 355 17.11 -1.55 25.52
CA ASN A 355 17.90 -2.67 26.05
C ASN A 355 19.13 -2.19 26.82
N HIS A 356 19.83 -1.16 26.34
CA HIS A 356 20.93 -0.55 27.10
C HIS A 356 20.47 0.05 28.43
N GLN A 357 19.33 0.75 28.45
CA GLN A 357 18.76 1.29 29.70
C GLN A 357 18.42 0.19 30.72
N ILE A 358 17.91 -0.97 30.27
CA ILE A 358 17.59 -2.10 31.15
C ILE A 358 18.86 -2.67 31.79
N VAL A 359 19.92 -2.86 30.99
CA VAL A 359 21.22 -3.36 31.46
C VAL A 359 21.86 -2.39 32.47
N GLU A 360 21.80 -1.09 32.21
CA GLU A 360 22.38 -0.07 33.10
C GLU A 360 21.62 0.07 34.43
N THR A 361 20.30 -0.08 34.42
CA THR A 361 19.46 0.15 35.61
C THR A 361 19.21 -1.10 36.44
N ASN A 362 19.49 -2.31 35.91
CA ASN A 362 19.08 -3.59 36.50
C ASN A 362 17.57 -3.67 36.86
N GLN A 363 16.73 -2.85 36.20
CA GLN A 363 15.29 -2.77 36.44
C GLN A 363 14.48 -3.48 35.36
N ASP A 364 14.71 -4.79 35.22
CA ASP A 364 14.04 -5.65 34.25
C ASP A 364 12.59 -6.01 34.66
N GLN A 365 11.92 -5.19 35.48
CA GLN A 365 10.55 -5.46 35.98
C GLN A 365 9.57 -4.33 35.68
N ILE A 366 10.02 -3.19 35.14
CA ILE A 366 9.18 -2.01 34.94
C ILE A 366 8.68 -1.97 33.49
N PHE A 367 7.45 -2.43 33.30
CA PHE A 367 6.71 -2.40 32.02
C PHE A 367 6.22 -0.99 31.62
N SER A 368 6.29 -0.03 32.53
CA SER A 368 5.83 1.35 32.33
C SER A 368 6.92 2.18 31.66
N ASP A 369 6.83 2.33 30.33
CA ASP A 369 7.61 3.32 29.58
C ASP A 369 6.77 3.96 28.47
N PRO A 370 6.00 5.02 28.80
CA PRO A 370 5.20 5.75 27.83
C PRO A 370 6.01 6.40 26.71
N ALA A 371 7.27 6.75 26.96
CA ALA A 371 8.13 7.35 25.96
C ALA A 371 8.54 6.31 24.91
N PHE A 372 8.87 5.09 25.33
CA PHE A 372 9.24 3.99 24.43
C PHE A 372 8.13 3.64 23.43
N ILE A 373 6.91 3.33 23.91
CA ILE A 373 5.77 3.06 23.03
C ILE A 373 5.42 4.31 22.20
N GLY A 374 5.52 5.49 22.80
CA GLY A 374 5.30 6.76 22.13
C GLY A 374 6.21 7.00 20.93
N GLN A 375 7.48 6.57 20.99
CA GLN A 375 8.45 6.68 19.89
C GLN A 375 8.07 5.77 18.71
N PHE A 376 7.72 4.50 18.96
CA PHE A 376 7.26 3.60 17.90
C PHE A 376 5.99 4.09 17.21
N TYR A 377 5.05 4.63 17.98
CA TYR A 377 3.83 5.17 17.39
C TYR A 377 4.13 6.40 16.51
N SER A 378 5.01 7.29 16.96
CA SER A 378 5.44 8.44 16.16
C SER A 378 6.18 8.03 14.89
N LEU A 379 7.01 6.97 14.96
CA LEU A 379 7.66 6.37 13.79
C LEU A 379 6.62 5.84 12.78
N TYR A 380 5.61 5.10 13.27
CA TYR A 380 4.53 4.58 12.43
C TYR A 380 3.73 5.71 11.76
N GLN A 381 3.43 6.79 12.50
CA GLN A 381 2.72 7.96 11.96
C GLN A 381 3.52 8.66 10.86
N LYS A 382 4.83 8.89 11.09
CA LYS A 382 5.74 9.49 10.10
C LYS A 382 5.66 8.74 8.78
N TYR A 383 5.91 7.43 8.81
CA TYR A 383 5.97 6.63 7.60
C TYR A 383 4.60 6.37 6.95
N SER A 384 3.53 6.23 7.73
CA SER A 384 2.16 6.13 7.19
C SER A 384 1.77 7.39 6.41
N LEU A 385 2.09 8.57 6.94
CA LEU A 385 1.80 9.86 6.29
C LEU A 385 2.62 10.03 5.00
N LEU A 386 3.88 9.60 4.99
CA LEU A 386 4.72 9.60 3.80
C LEU A 386 4.17 8.67 2.70
N ILE A 387 3.70 7.48 3.06
CA ILE A 387 3.10 6.54 2.10
C ILE A 387 1.82 7.13 1.48
N GLU A 388 0.97 7.75 2.30
CA GLU A 388 -0.26 8.38 1.83
C GLU A 388 0.03 9.60 0.94
N SER A 389 0.92 10.48 1.37
CA SER A 389 1.12 11.79 0.74
C SER A 389 2.09 11.77 -0.44
N CYS A 390 3.12 10.91 -0.39
CA CYS A 390 4.22 10.89 -1.36
C CYS A 390 4.17 9.68 -2.30
N PHE A 391 3.60 8.55 -1.87
CA PHE A 391 3.61 7.29 -2.63
C PHE A 391 2.22 6.78 -3.00
N ALA A 392 1.19 7.63 -2.87
CA ALA A 392 -0.19 7.35 -3.29
C ALA A 392 -0.75 6.01 -2.78
N GLN A 393 -0.37 5.60 -1.56
CA GLN A 393 -0.79 4.33 -0.95
C GLN A 393 -0.42 3.08 -1.76
N LYS A 394 0.69 3.09 -2.50
CA LYS A 394 1.17 1.90 -3.23
C LYS A 394 1.43 0.73 -2.28
N SER A 395 0.96 -0.46 -2.67
CA SER A 395 1.02 -1.69 -1.87
C SER A 395 2.42 -2.06 -1.43
N ASP A 396 3.42 -1.84 -2.28
CA ASP A 396 4.80 -2.26 -2.04
C ASP A 396 5.41 -1.51 -0.84
N PHE A 397 5.11 -0.21 -0.71
CA PHE A 397 5.52 0.59 0.43
C PHE A 397 4.76 0.24 1.72
N ILE A 398 3.48 -0.13 1.62
CA ILE A 398 2.69 -0.62 2.77
C ILE A 398 3.28 -1.95 3.25
N MET A 399 3.59 -2.87 2.33
CA MET A 399 4.25 -4.13 2.66
C MET A 399 5.65 -3.91 3.24
N ALA A 400 6.43 -2.96 2.71
CA ALA A 400 7.73 -2.59 3.25
C ALA A 400 7.63 -2.07 4.69
N LEU A 401 6.67 -1.17 4.98
CA LEU A 401 6.42 -0.67 6.33
C LEU A 401 6.05 -1.82 7.28
N ASN A 402 5.11 -2.68 6.88
CA ASN A 402 4.67 -3.80 7.72
C ASN A 402 5.82 -4.77 8.01
N ASN A 403 6.57 -5.16 6.97
CA ASN A 403 7.71 -6.07 7.11
C ASN A 403 8.83 -5.45 7.96
N ALA A 404 9.05 -4.14 7.89
CA ALA A 404 10.02 -3.46 8.73
C ALA A 404 9.57 -3.50 10.20
N PHE A 405 8.33 -3.10 10.49
CA PHE A 405 7.78 -3.12 11.86
C PHE A 405 7.78 -4.52 12.47
N GLU A 406 7.33 -5.54 11.72
CA GLU A 406 7.37 -6.93 12.18
C GLU A 406 8.80 -7.42 12.49
N SER A 407 9.81 -6.91 11.78
CA SER A 407 11.20 -7.35 11.98
C SER A 407 11.81 -6.90 13.31
N PHE A 408 11.42 -5.74 13.84
CA PHE A 408 12.00 -5.19 15.08
C PHE A 408 11.06 -5.25 16.29
N ILE A 409 9.73 -5.16 16.12
CA ILE A 409 8.77 -5.22 17.26
C ILE A 409 8.83 -6.57 17.97
N ASN A 410 9.13 -7.63 17.24
CA ASN A 410 9.16 -8.99 17.78
C ASN A 410 10.54 -9.40 18.33
N LEU A 411 11.50 -8.47 18.41
CA LEU A 411 12.78 -8.70 19.08
C LEU A 411 12.61 -8.62 20.61
N PRO A 412 13.37 -9.40 21.38
CA PRO A 412 13.30 -9.37 22.84
C PRO A 412 13.77 -8.03 23.41
N ILE A 413 13.10 -7.58 24.47
CA ILE A 413 13.41 -6.37 25.24
C ILE A 413 13.74 -6.81 26.67
N GLY A 414 15.02 -7.01 26.99
CA GLY A 414 15.42 -7.72 28.20
C GLY A 414 14.80 -9.12 28.23
N ASN A 415 14.08 -9.44 29.31
CA ASN A 415 13.31 -10.68 29.45
C ASN A 415 11.84 -10.57 28.98
N HIS A 416 11.46 -9.46 28.33
CA HIS A 416 10.07 -9.16 27.95
C HIS A 416 9.87 -9.02 26.44
N GLU A 417 8.60 -9.04 26.03
CA GLU A 417 8.19 -8.80 24.65
C GLU A 417 7.50 -7.43 24.52
N PHE A 418 7.44 -6.90 23.29
CA PHE A 418 6.74 -5.64 23.02
C PHE A 418 5.26 -5.67 23.45
N ALA A 419 4.62 -6.84 23.42
CA ALA A 419 3.25 -7.02 23.87
C ALA A 419 3.05 -6.62 25.34
N ASP A 420 4.03 -6.91 26.21
CA ASP A 420 3.96 -6.60 27.63
C ASP A 420 3.96 -5.08 27.88
N TYR A 421 4.84 -4.35 27.17
CA TYR A 421 4.89 -2.89 27.18
C TYR A 421 3.62 -2.26 26.61
N LEU A 422 3.11 -2.77 25.50
CA LEU A 422 1.93 -2.21 24.83
C LEU A 422 0.66 -2.36 25.70
N VAL A 423 0.42 -3.52 26.30
CA VAL A 423 -0.73 -3.75 27.19
C VAL A 423 -0.67 -2.83 28.40
N THR A 424 0.50 -2.72 29.03
CA THR A 424 0.72 -1.86 30.21
C THR A 424 0.47 -0.40 29.86
N PHE A 425 1.06 0.07 28.75
CA PHE A 425 0.88 1.43 28.25
C PHE A 425 -0.61 1.75 27.99
N ILE A 426 -1.34 0.87 27.31
CA ILE A 426 -2.77 1.08 27.03
C ILE A 426 -3.54 1.21 28.35
N GLY A 427 -3.30 0.33 29.33
CA GLY A 427 -3.94 0.39 30.63
C GLY A 427 -3.70 1.72 31.36
N GLU A 428 -2.46 2.21 31.34
CA GLU A 428 -2.08 3.50 31.95
C GLU A 428 -2.75 4.68 31.24
N GLN A 429 -2.78 4.70 29.91
CA GLN A 429 -3.43 5.78 29.16
C GLN A 429 -4.94 5.83 29.43
N ILE A 430 -5.60 4.69 29.55
CA ILE A 430 -7.03 4.62 29.91
C ILE A 430 -7.26 5.17 31.31
N GLU A 431 -6.42 4.81 32.29
CA GLU A 431 -6.50 5.36 33.65
C GLU A 431 -6.25 6.88 33.67
N LEU A 432 -5.28 7.37 32.91
CA LEU A 432 -5.00 8.80 32.77
C LEU A 432 -6.20 9.53 32.15
N LEU A 433 -6.79 8.98 31.08
CA LEU A 433 -8.00 9.52 30.44
C LEU A 433 -9.19 9.52 31.39
N ARG A 434 -9.37 8.45 32.18
CA ARG A 434 -10.45 8.34 33.18
C ARG A 434 -10.32 9.41 34.27
N ASN A 435 -9.12 9.65 34.76
CA ASN A 435 -8.88 10.54 35.90
C ASN A 435 -8.63 12.00 35.51
N SER A 436 -8.07 12.23 34.33
CA SER A 436 -7.58 13.54 33.86
C SER A 436 -7.64 13.64 32.33
N PRO A 437 -8.84 13.74 31.72
CA PRO A 437 -9.02 13.73 30.27
C PRO A 437 -8.29 14.88 29.55
N LYS A 438 -7.98 15.98 30.25
CA LYS A 438 -7.22 17.12 29.71
C LYS A 438 -5.72 16.85 29.52
N ASN A 439 -5.17 15.81 30.14
CA ASN A 439 -3.74 15.51 30.15
C ASN A 439 -3.34 14.38 29.19
N ALA A 440 -4.30 13.77 28.49
CA ALA A 440 -4.00 12.71 27.54
C ALA A 440 -3.43 13.30 26.25
N THR A 441 -2.15 13.03 25.99
CA THR A 441 -1.41 13.55 24.83
C THR A 441 -1.59 12.69 23.58
N LYS A 442 -1.93 11.41 23.73
CA LYS A 442 -2.14 10.44 22.63
C LYS A 442 -3.31 9.51 22.94
N SER A 443 -4.13 9.22 21.93
CA SER A 443 -5.30 8.33 22.07
C SER A 443 -4.85 6.85 22.08
N PRO A 444 -5.25 6.04 23.08
CA PRO A 444 -4.91 4.61 23.12
C PRO A 444 -5.49 3.84 21.92
N GLU A 445 -6.63 4.28 21.37
CA GLU A 445 -7.22 3.74 20.14
C GLU A 445 -6.29 3.90 18.93
N GLN A 446 -5.48 4.95 18.91
CA GLN A 446 -4.53 5.17 17.82
C GLN A 446 -3.30 4.27 17.96
N ILE A 447 -2.83 4.08 19.19
CA ILE A 447 -1.60 3.33 19.51
C ILE A 447 -1.82 1.83 19.35
N VAL A 448 -3.04 1.33 19.59
CA VAL A 448 -3.39 -0.08 19.37
C VAL A 448 -3.15 -0.53 17.93
N LYS A 449 -3.04 0.38 16.96
CA LYS A 449 -2.68 0.03 15.57
C LYS A 449 -1.34 -0.72 15.46
N LEU A 450 -0.44 -0.53 16.43
CA LEU A 450 0.83 -1.27 16.50
C LEU A 450 0.63 -2.78 16.80
N PHE A 451 -0.52 -3.19 17.32
CA PHE A 451 -0.88 -4.60 17.57
C PHE A 451 -0.76 -5.48 16.33
N VAL A 452 -0.99 -4.91 15.14
CA VAL A 452 -0.96 -5.65 13.87
C VAL A 452 0.41 -6.31 13.62
N PHE A 453 1.48 -5.68 14.10
CA PHE A 453 2.87 -6.11 13.90
C PHE A 453 3.36 -7.15 14.91
N ILE A 454 2.54 -7.48 15.91
CA ILE A 454 2.87 -8.49 16.92
C ILE A 454 2.58 -9.88 16.33
N ASN A 455 3.60 -10.75 16.30
CA ASN A 455 3.46 -12.12 15.80
C ASN A 455 2.60 -12.97 16.74
N GLN A 456 2.86 -12.91 18.05
CA GLN A 456 2.16 -13.71 19.06
C GLN A 456 0.86 -13.05 19.55
N LYS A 457 -0.10 -12.83 18.64
CA LYS A 457 -1.37 -12.14 18.96
C LYS A 457 -2.13 -12.80 20.12
N ALA A 458 -2.12 -14.14 20.20
CA ALA A 458 -2.77 -14.87 21.29
C ALA A 458 -2.17 -14.56 22.68
N ARG A 459 -0.85 -14.31 22.79
CA ARG A 459 -0.22 -13.87 24.04
C ARG A 459 -0.70 -12.48 24.41
N PHE A 460 -0.62 -11.54 23.47
CA PHE A 460 -1.12 -10.18 23.68
C PHE A 460 -2.58 -10.16 24.14
N LEU A 461 -3.47 -10.93 23.49
CA LEU A 461 -4.88 -11.00 23.85
C LEU A 461 -5.11 -11.57 25.25
N LYS A 462 -4.36 -12.60 25.67
CA LYS A 462 -4.43 -13.13 27.04
C LYS A 462 -3.98 -12.09 28.07
N LEU A 463 -2.86 -11.40 27.81
CA LEU A 463 -2.37 -10.32 28.68
C LEU A 463 -3.36 -9.16 28.76
N TYR A 464 -3.90 -8.74 27.61
CA TYR A 464 -4.92 -7.69 27.55
C TYR A 464 -6.18 -8.10 28.31
N LYS A 465 -6.64 -9.35 28.16
CA LYS A 465 -7.80 -9.91 28.87
C LYS A 465 -7.63 -9.85 30.38
N ILE A 466 -6.46 -10.24 30.90
CA ILE A 466 -6.16 -10.14 32.33
C ILE A 466 -6.14 -8.68 32.79
N SER A 467 -5.45 -7.82 32.04
CA SER A 467 -5.33 -6.39 32.34
C SER A 467 -6.69 -5.67 32.32
N LEU A 468 -7.56 -6.00 31.36
CA LEU A 468 -8.93 -5.51 31.26
C LEU A 468 -9.76 -5.94 32.47
N ALA A 469 -9.71 -7.23 32.85
CA ALA A 469 -10.44 -7.73 34.02
C ALA A 469 -10.05 -6.97 35.29
N GLN A 470 -8.75 -6.77 35.52
CA GLN A 470 -8.24 -5.99 36.67
C GLN A 470 -8.80 -4.56 36.68
N ARG A 471 -8.83 -3.89 35.53
CA ARG A 471 -9.41 -2.54 35.41
C ARG A 471 -10.91 -2.54 35.67
N LEU A 472 -11.69 -3.43 35.05
CA LEU A 472 -13.14 -3.50 35.26
C LEU A 472 -13.50 -3.76 36.72
N ILE A 473 -12.79 -4.67 37.39
CA ILE A 473 -12.98 -4.95 38.83
C ILE A 473 -12.64 -3.70 39.67
N LYS A 474 -11.55 -3.01 39.32
CA LYS A 474 -11.17 -1.73 39.96
C LYS A 474 -12.24 -0.65 39.76
N TYR A 475 -12.88 -0.59 38.60
CA TYR A 475 -13.90 0.42 38.28
C TYR A 475 -15.15 0.22 39.11
N GLN A 476 -15.57 -1.03 39.34
CA GLN A 476 -16.72 -1.33 40.21
C GLN A 476 -16.54 -0.76 41.62
N ARG A 477 -15.33 -0.86 42.15
CA ARG A 477 -14.98 -0.37 43.48
C ARG A 477 -15.06 1.16 43.61
N GLN A 478 -14.88 1.87 42.50
CA GLN A 478 -14.89 3.32 42.43
C GLN A 478 -16.27 3.78 41.97
N VAL A 479 -17.08 4.31 42.90
CA VAL A 479 -18.47 4.75 42.64
C VAL A 479 -18.50 6.04 41.81
N GLU A 480 -17.95 5.99 40.60
CA GLU A 480 -17.80 7.12 39.67
C GLU A 480 -18.39 6.75 38.29
N ALA A 481 -19.69 6.44 38.27
CA ALA A 481 -20.39 5.87 37.10
C ALA A 481 -20.13 6.60 35.76
N LYS A 482 -20.05 7.94 35.77
CA LYS A 482 -19.75 8.72 34.55
C LYS A 482 -18.35 8.43 34.00
N LYS A 483 -17.34 8.33 34.86
CA LYS A 483 -15.96 8.04 34.47
C LYS A 483 -15.79 6.57 34.07
N ASN A 484 -16.48 5.66 34.76
CA ASN A 484 -16.50 4.24 34.44
C ASN A 484 -17.09 4.00 33.05
N LYS A 485 -18.22 4.65 32.74
CA LYS A 485 -18.83 4.59 31.40
C LYS A 485 -17.88 5.09 30.31
N GLN A 486 -17.20 6.21 30.54
CA GLN A 486 -16.21 6.74 29.59
C GLN A 486 -15.06 5.76 29.36
N ALA A 487 -14.49 5.18 30.42
CA ALA A 487 -13.43 4.20 30.30
C ALA A 487 -13.90 2.96 29.51
N CYS A 488 -15.10 2.46 29.76
CA CYS A 488 -15.67 1.34 29.00
C CYS A 488 -15.89 1.66 27.51
N THR A 489 -16.26 2.90 27.17
CA THR A 489 -16.35 3.32 25.77
C THR A 489 -14.98 3.29 25.09
N ILE A 490 -13.94 3.79 25.76
CA ILE A 490 -12.57 3.76 25.25
C ILE A 490 -12.10 2.32 25.05
N GLU A 491 -12.32 1.45 26.03
CA GLU A 491 -12.02 0.01 25.93
C GLU A 491 -12.72 -0.66 24.74
N MET A 492 -14.01 -0.34 24.53
CA MET A 492 -14.76 -0.88 23.39
C MET A 492 -14.17 -0.41 22.06
N ASN A 493 -13.84 0.87 21.93
CA ASN A 493 -13.22 1.42 20.72
C ASN A 493 -11.87 0.74 20.41
N ILE A 494 -11.07 0.46 21.44
CA ILE A 494 -9.78 -0.25 21.30
C ILE A 494 -10.01 -1.66 20.75
N VAL A 495 -10.98 -2.40 21.30
CA VAL A 495 -11.32 -3.76 20.85
C VAL A 495 -11.86 -3.76 19.43
N GLU A 496 -12.70 -2.79 19.07
CA GLU A 496 -13.21 -2.62 17.70
C GLU A 496 -12.09 -2.30 16.70
N GLU A 497 -11.09 -1.50 17.09
CA GLU A 497 -9.94 -1.20 16.23
C GLU A 497 -9.04 -2.43 16.02
N MET A 498 -8.86 -3.26 17.05
CA MET A 498 -8.18 -4.57 16.90
C MET A 498 -8.94 -5.48 15.93
N GLU A 499 -10.27 -5.52 16.03
CA GLU A 499 -11.13 -6.37 15.19
C GLU A 499 -11.07 -5.98 13.72
N LYS A 500 -11.09 -4.69 13.41
CA LYS A 500 -10.95 -4.20 12.02
C LYS A 500 -9.67 -4.70 11.34
N LYS A 501 -8.61 -4.95 12.12
CA LYS A 501 -7.29 -5.33 11.59
C LYS A 501 -7.01 -6.82 11.63
N CYS A 502 -7.56 -7.56 12.60
CA CYS A 502 -7.24 -8.98 12.82
C CYS A 502 -8.45 -9.92 12.73
N GLY A 503 -9.66 -9.40 12.50
CA GLY A 503 -10.90 -10.16 12.50
C GLY A 503 -11.48 -10.36 13.91
N ALA A 504 -12.71 -10.90 13.98
CA ALA A 504 -13.47 -11.03 15.24
C ALA A 504 -13.06 -12.24 16.10
N GLN A 505 -12.33 -13.20 15.53
CA GLN A 505 -11.92 -14.41 16.24
C GLN A 505 -11.00 -14.01 17.42
N ASP A 506 -11.27 -14.57 18.60
CA ASP A 506 -10.58 -14.31 19.88
C ASP A 506 -10.86 -12.95 20.58
N LEU A 507 -11.54 -11.99 19.92
CA LEU A 507 -11.89 -10.68 20.51
C LEU A 507 -13.28 -10.63 21.17
N GLU A 508 -14.17 -11.56 20.82
CA GLU A 508 -15.55 -11.61 21.34
C GLU A 508 -15.58 -11.69 22.87
N SER A 509 -14.62 -12.41 23.48
CA SER A 509 -14.49 -12.48 24.94
C SER A 509 -14.29 -11.10 25.58
N LEU A 510 -13.46 -10.23 24.99
CA LEU A 510 -13.20 -8.90 25.52
C LEU A 510 -14.45 -8.02 25.46
N LYS A 511 -15.20 -8.09 24.34
CA LYS A 511 -16.47 -7.36 24.18
C LYS A 511 -17.51 -7.81 25.20
N ILE A 512 -17.63 -9.11 25.42
CA ILE A 512 -18.55 -9.69 26.40
C ILE A 512 -18.17 -9.24 27.82
N MET A 513 -16.89 -9.23 28.18
CA MET A 513 -16.44 -8.72 29.49
C MET A 513 -16.88 -7.27 29.74
N ILE A 514 -16.74 -6.39 28.74
CA ILE A 514 -17.15 -4.98 28.85
C ILE A 514 -18.68 -4.89 28.97
N LYS A 515 -19.43 -5.68 28.19
CA LYS A 515 -20.91 -5.72 28.25
C LYS A 515 -21.42 -6.27 29.58
N ASP A 516 -20.80 -7.32 30.13
CA ASP A 516 -21.12 -7.89 31.43
C ASP A 516 -21.00 -6.83 32.54
N PHE A 517 -19.91 -6.05 32.50
CA PHE A 517 -19.69 -4.94 33.42
C PHE A 517 -20.77 -3.85 33.28
N GLN A 518 -21.01 -3.35 32.07
CA GLN A 518 -22.01 -2.30 31.80
C GLN A 518 -23.43 -2.73 32.17
N LYS A 519 -23.80 -3.99 31.90
CA LYS A 519 -25.11 -4.53 32.26
C LYS A 519 -25.29 -4.53 33.77
N THR A 520 -24.28 -4.99 34.50
CA THR A 520 -24.35 -5.02 35.97
C THR A 520 -24.48 -3.61 36.54
N GLU A 521 -23.72 -2.63 36.04
CA GLU A 521 -23.81 -1.23 36.49
C GLU A 521 -25.25 -0.67 36.37
N ASN A 522 -25.95 -0.99 35.26
CA ASN A 522 -27.32 -0.57 35.03
C ASN A 522 -28.37 -1.33 35.87
N GLU A 523 -28.11 -2.58 36.24
CA GLU A 523 -28.97 -3.34 37.15
C GLU A 523 -28.77 -2.87 38.61
N VAL A 524 -27.53 -2.53 38.97
CA VAL A 524 -27.18 -1.97 40.29
C VAL A 524 -27.94 -0.68 40.57
N THR A 525 -27.95 0.26 39.62
CA THR A 525 -28.66 1.54 39.77
C THR A 525 -30.15 1.33 39.95
N LYS A 526 -30.77 0.44 39.15
CA LYS A 526 -32.19 0.09 39.30
C LYS A 526 -32.51 -0.52 40.67
N ILE A 527 -31.66 -1.43 41.17
CA ILE A 527 -31.85 -2.05 42.50
C ILE A 527 -31.76 -1.01 43.62
N GLN A 528 -30.87 -0.02 43.48
CA GLN A 528 -30.74 1.09 44.43
C GLN A 528 -31.98 2.02 44.39
N GLU A 529 -32.55 2.26 43.20
CA GLU A 529 -33.72 3.11 42.99
C GLU A 529 -35.04 2.46 43.44
N GLU A 530 -35.24 1.16 43.16
CA GLU A 530 -36.50 0.43 43.43
C GLU A 530 -36.82 0.26 44.91
N LYS A 531 -35.85 0.40 45.82
CA LYS A 531 -36.02 -0.05 47.22
C LYS A 531 -35.97 1.00 48.31
N GLY A 532 -35.69 2.28 48.04
CA GLY A 532 -35.72 3.34 49.08
C GLY A 532 -35.00 2.98 50.39
N LEU A 533 -34.05 2.04 50.35
CA LEU A 533 -33.46 1.38 51.51
C LEU A 533 -32.03 1.89 51.65
N TYR A 534 -31.91 3.00 52.37
CA TYR A 534 -30.66 3.66 52.75
C TYR A 534 -29.76 2.84 53.70
N LYS A 535 -29.80 1.50 53.66
CA LYS A 535 -29.02 0.62 54.55
C LYS A 535 -28.47 -0.65 53.89
N LEU A 536 -28.36 -0.72 52.56
CA LEU A 536 -27.56 -1.78 51.95
C LEU A 536 -26.08 -1.43 52.11
N GLN A 537 -25.42 -2.01 53.12
CA GLN A 537 -23.96 -1.92 53.37
C GLN A 537 -23.11 -2.68 52.33
N ILE A 538 -23.72 -3.23 51.27
CA ILE A 538 -23.07 -4.05 50.26
C ILE A 538 -23.50 -3.57 48.87
N GLN A 539 -22.51 -3.31 48.02
CA GLN A 539 -22.74 -2.99 46.61
C GLN A 539 -23.11 -4.26 45.84
N PRO A 540 -24.02 -4.20 44.85
CA PRO A 540 -24.41 -5.41 44.12
C PRO A 540 -23.20 -5.96 43.34
N PRO A 541 -23.03 -7.30 43.30
CA PRO A 541 -21.88 -7.93 42.66
C PRO A 541 -21.99 -7.86 41.14
N ILE A 542 -20.84 -7.88 40.47
CA ILE A 542 -20.75 -8.03 39.01
C ILE A 542 -21.09 -9.46 38.63
N ILE A 543 -22.06 -9.62 37.72
CA ILE A 543 -22.41 -10.93 37.20
C ILE A 543 -21.64 -11.11 35.89
N ILE A 544 -20.66 -12.01 35.94
CA ILE A 544 -19.72 -12.24 34.84
C ILE A 544 -19.96 -13.60 34.18
N ASN A 545 -19.73 -13.70 32.88
CA ASN A 545 -19.72 -14.98 32.18
C ASN A 545 -18.36 -15.68 32.33
N LYS A 546 -18.32 -16.76 33.12
CA LYS A 546 -17.09 -17.52 33.42
C LYS A 546 -16.25 -17.88 32.18
N GLN A 547 -16.87 -18.19 31.04
CA GLN A 547 -16.16 -18.60 29.82
C GLN A 547 -15.33 -17.46 29.20
N HIS A 548 -15.76 -16.21 29.37
CA HIS A 548 -15.17 -15.07 28.70
C HIS A 548 -14.18 -14.29 29.56
N TRP A 549 -14.19 -14.50 30.88
CA TRP A 549 -13.27 -13.86 31.83
C TRP A 549 -11.99 -14.70 32.04
N PRO A 550 -10.92 -14.14 32.61
CA PRO A 550 -9.77 -14.93 33.04
C PRO A 550 -10.22 -15.99 34.05
N GLU A 551 -9.53 -17.13 34.08
CA GLU A 551 -9.76 -18.12 35.13
C GLU A 551 -9.42 -17.51 36.48
N ILE A 552 -10.16 -17.83 37.54
CA ILE A 552 -9.91 -17.31 38.89
C ILE A 552 -10.15 -18.47 39.84
N ASP A 553 -9.21 -18.70 40.77
CA ASP A 553 -9.34 -19.73 41.79
C ASP A 553 -10.63 -19.56 42.59
N GLU A 554 -11.44 -20.62 42.67
CA GLU A 554 -12.76 -20.63 43.30
C GLU A 554 -12.68 -20.90 44.82
N ILE A 555 -11.78 -20.23 45.51
CA ILE A 555 -11.64 -20.36 46.97
C ILE A 555 -12.82 -19.65 47.64
N GLN A 556 -13.66 -20.41 48.35
CA GLN A 556 -14.72 -19.86 49.21
C GLN A 556 -14.15 -19.60 50.61
N LEU A 557 -14.13 -18.34 51.02
CA LEU A 557 -13.68 -17.96 52.35
C LEU A 557 -14.88 -17.96 53.31
N ASN A 558 -14.64 -18.38 54.55
CA ASN A 558 -15.69 -18.38 55.57
C ASN A 558 -15.95 -16.96 56.07
N LEU A 559 -16.79 -16.22 55.35
CA LEU A 559 -17.26 -14.90 55.74
C LEU A 559 -18.46 -15.08 56.67
N GLN A 560 -18.22 -15.13 57.98
CA GLN A 560 -19.27 -15.27 59.01
C GLN A 560 -20.14 -13.99 59.11
N SER A 561 -20.96 -13.72 58.10
CA SER A 561 -21.87 -12.57 58.05
C SER A 561 -23.24 -12.96 57.50
N GLU A 562 -24.25 -12.90 58.35
CA GLU A 562 -25.64 -13.18 57.99
C GLU A 562 -26.15 -12.27 56.85
N ILE A 563 -25.68 -11.02 56.81
CA ILE A 563 -26.01 -10.04 55.77
C ILE A 563 -25.48 -10.49 54.40
N ILE A 564 -24.25 -11.02 54.35
CA ILE A 564 -23.65 -11.51 53.11
C ILE A 564 -24.45 -12.73 52.60
N THR A 565 -24.76 -13.68 53.48
CA THR A 565 -25.52 -14.89 53.14
C THR A 565 -26.89 -14.57 52.57
N GLN A 566 -27.68 -13.72 53.25
CA GLN A 566 -29.01 -13.32 52.79
C GLN A 566 -28.98 -12.65 51.41
N GLN A 567 -27.96 -11.85 51.13
CA GLN A 567 -27.82 -11.21 49.82
C GLN A 567 -27.41 -12.18 48.72
N LYS A 568 -26.48 -13.10 49.00
CA LYS A 568 -26.12 -14.16 48.04
C LYS A 568 -27.38 -14.94 47.61
N GLU A 569 -28.29 -15.21 48.54
CA GLU A 569 -29.58 -15.86 48.24
C GLU A 569 -30.55 -15.01 47.41
N ILE A 570 -30.68 -13.71 47.72
CA ILE A 570 -31.55 -12.79 46.95
C ILE A 570 -31.11 -12.72 45.48
N ILE A 571 -29.79 -12.65 45.26
CA ILE A 571 -29.21 -12.57 43.92
C ILE A 571 -29.40 -13.90 43.18
N ALA A 572 -29.17 -15.03 43.86
CA ALA A 572 -29.44 -16.35 43.29
C ALA A 572 -30.90 -16.53 42.86
N LYS A 573 -31.87 -16.08 43.68
CA LYS A 573 -33.30 -16.14 43.34
C LYS A 573 -33.67 -15.30 42.11
N ARG A 574 -33.00 -14.16 41.90
CA ARG A 574 -33.24 -13.29 40.73
C ARG A 574 -32.64 -13.84 39.45
N GLN A 575 -31.53 -14.57 39.53
CA GLN A 575 -30.81 -15.11 38.37
C GLN A 575 -31.35 -16.47 37.90
N GLN A 576 -32.68 -16.65 37.95
CA GLN A 576 -33.39 -17.91 37.67
C GLN A 576 -32.73 -18.70 36.52
N GLN A 577 -32.37 -19.97 36.80
CA GLN A 577 -31.75 -20.93 35.87
C GLN A 577 -30.22 -20.87 35.62
N LYS A 578 -29.42 -20.21 36.48
CA LYS A 578 -27.94 -20.25 36.40
C LYS A 578 -27.27 -20.72 37.69
N THR A 579 -26.25 -21.57 37.58
CA THR A 579 -25.34 -21.90 38.70
C THR A 579 -24.39 -20.72 38.95
N LEU A 580 -24.51 -20.09 40.12
CA LEU A 580 -23.63 -18.98 40.51
C LEU A 580 -22.44 -19.49 41.31
N ILE A 581 -21.25 -18.96 40.99
CA ILE A 581 -20.01 -19.19 41.73
C ILE A 581 -19.55 -17.83 42.26
N TRP A 582 -19.30 -17.75 43.57
CA TRP A 582 -18.83 -16.53 44.21
C TRP A 582 -17.31 -16.47 44.17
N LEU A 583 -16.73 -15.36 43.71
CA LEU A 583 -15.29 -15.22 43.58
C LEU A 583 -14.75 -14.33 44.71
N ASP A 584 -14.57 -14.92 45.89
CA ASP A 584 -14.16 -14.17 47.08
C ASP A 584 -12.75 -13.56 46.92
N LEU A 585 -11.83 -14.22 46.19
CA LEU A 585 -10.45 -13.74 46.02
C LEU A 585 -10.33 -12.36 45.34
N ILE A 586 -11.25 -12.04 44.43
CA ILE A 586 -11.28 -10.75 43.70
C ILE A 586 -12.33 -9.77 44.24
N SER A 587 -13.09 -10.18 45.26
CA SER A 587 -14.10 -9.35 45.90
C SER A 587 -13.47 -8.33 46.86
N TYR A 588 -14.20 -7.26 47.18
CA TYR A 588 -13.76 -6.20 48.08
C TYR A 588 -14.79 -5.91 49.17
N VAL A 589 -14.31 -5.32 50.27
CA VAL A 589 -15.13 -4.92 51.41
C VAL A 589 -14.62 -3.59 51.98
N GLU A 590 -15.55 -2.81 52.53
CA GLU A 590 -15.24 -1.60 53.27
C GLU A 590 -15.42 -1.86 54.77
N ILE A 591 -14.34 -1.84 55.54
CA ILE A 591 -14.31 -2.05 56.99
C ILE A 591 -14.06 -0.72 57.67
N GLN A 592 -14.91 -0.35 58.63
CA GLN A 592 -14.69 0.82 59.47
C GLN A 592 -14.12 0.38 60.82
N SER A 593 -12.95 0.92 61.17
CA SER A 593 -12.38 0.78 62.50
C SER A 593 -12.92 1.88 63.41
N THR A 594 -13.61 1.47 64.47
CA THR A 594 -14.09 2.36 65.52
C THR A 594 -12.94 2.93 66.34
N GLU A 595 -11.92 2.12 66.64
CA GLU A 595 -10.77 2.50 67.46
C GLU A 595 -9.84 3.50 66.76
N LYS A 596 -9.44 3.22 65.50
CA LYS A 596 -8.55 4.10 64.74
C LYS A 596 -9.31 5.23 64.02
N ALA A 597 -10.64 5.19 64.01
CA ALA A 597 -11.51 6.05 63.21
C ALA A 597 -11.08 6.09 61.73
N LEU A 598 -10.67 4.94 61.18
CA LEU A 598 -10.21 4.75 59.81
C LEU A 598 -11.19 3.84 59.05
N THR A 599 -11.31 4.08 57.76
CA THR A 599 -12.04 3.21 56.86
C THR A 599 -11.06 2.48 55.95
N PHE A 600 -11.09 1.16 55.94
CA PHE A 600 -10.28 0.32 55.08
C PHE A 600 -11.15 -0.18 53.93
N ASN A 601 -10.76 0.09 52.71
CA ASN A 601 -11.30 -0.55 51.53
C ASN A 601 -10.29 -1.62 51.13
N LEU A 602 -10.59 -2.90 51.33
CA LEU A 602 -9.66 -4.01 51.18
C LEU A 602 -10.24 -5.08 50.25
N SER A 603 -9.38 -5.94 49.70
CA SER A 603 -9.86 -7.21 49.15
C SER A 603 -10.42 -8.10 50.28
N VAL A 604 -11.29 -9.05 49.96
CA VAL A 604 -11.80 -10.00 50.96
C VAL A 604 -10.67 -10.82 51.61
N PRO A 605 -9.65 -11.33 50.87
CA PRO A 605 -8.48 -11.96 51.51
C PRO A 605 -7.77 -11.05 52.53
N GLN A 606 -7.54 -9.78 52.18
CA GLN A 606 -6.92 -8.81 53.08
C GLN A 606 -7.79 -8.54 54.32
N ALA A 607 -9.11 -8.44 54.13
CA ALA A 607 -10.05 -8.25 55.21
C ALA A 607 -10.07 -9.42 56.19
N VAL A 608 -10.10 -10.66 55.70
CA VAL A 608 -10.07 -11.86 56.55
C VAL A 608 -8.76 -11.94 57.33
N ILE A 609 -7.62 -11.59 56.71
CA ILE A 609 -6.34 -11.51 57.42
C ILE A 609 -6.36 -10.39 58.48
N LEU A 610 -6.87 -9.21 58.15
CA LEU A 610 -6.96 -8.09 59.09
C LEU A 610 -7.84 -8.43 60.30
N LEU A 611 -8.93 -9.17 60.09
CA LEU A 611 -9.86 -9.59 61.14
C LEU A 611 -9.22 -10.59 62.13
N LEU A 612 -8.13 -11.28 61.78
CA LEU A 612 -7.37 -12.08 62.75
C LEU A 612 -6.85 -11.23 63.90
N TYR A 613 -6.56 -9.96 63.64
CA TYR A 613 -6.02 -9.02 64.62
C TYR A 613 -7.10 -8.24 65.38
N GLN A 614 -8.39 -8.52 65.15
CA GLN A 614 -9.50 -7.77 65.74
C GLN A 614 -9.51 -7.81 67.28
N TYR A 615 -9.18 -8.97 67.86
CA TYR A 615 -9.22 -9.19 69.31
C TYR A 615 -7.84 -9.33 69.95
N ARG A 616 -6.82 -9.75 69.18
CA ARG A 616 -5.44 -9.94 69.64
C ARG A 616 -4.47 -9.54 68.54
N ASN A 617 -3.47 -8.73 68.89
CA ASN A 617 -2.42 -8.33 67.96
C ASN A 617 -1.19 -9.26 68.04
N ASP A 618 -1.43 -10.57 67.90
CA ASP A 618 -0.37 -11.59 67.98
C ASP A 618 0.55 -11.52 66.74
N ILE A 619 1.82 -11.91 66.88
CA ILE A 619 2.73 -12.06 65.73
C ILE A 619 2.43 -13.40 65.05
N LEU A 620 2.01 -13.37 63.79
CA LEU A 620 1.57 -14.56 63.04
C LEU A 620 2.47 -14.82 61.84
N ASP A 621 2.94 -16.05 61.67
CA ASP A 621 3.66 -16.49 60.47
C ASP A 621 2.69 -16.79 59.32
N VAL A 622 3.25 -16.97 58.12
CA VAL A 622 2.47 -17.26 56.89
C VAL A 622 1.63 -18.53 57.05
N ASN A 623 2.19 -19.59 57.67
CA ASN A 623 1.53 -20.88 57.83
C ASN A 623 0.33 -20.82 58.77
N ARG A 624 0.45 -20.06 59.87
CA ARG A 624 -0.63 -19.85 60.83
C ARG A 624 -1.75 -19.03 60.22
N ILE A 625 -1.43 -17.96 59.49
CA ILE A 625 -2.43 -17.16 58.77
C ILE A 625 -3.14 -18.02 57.73
N SER A 626 -2.40 -18.82 56.95
CA SER A 626 -2.95 -19.78 55.98
C SER A 626 -3.96 -20.73 56.64
N SER A 627 -3.57 -21.35 57.75
CA SER A 627 -4.42 -22.30 58.49
C SER A 627 -5.69 -21.66 59.07
N LEU A 628 -5.60 -20.43 59.59
CA LEU A 628 -6.73 -19.73 60.21
C LEU A 628 -7.72 -19.16 59.19
N THR A 629 -7.23 -18.77 58.01
CA THR A 629 -8.04 -18.11 56.99
C THR A 629 -8.52 -19.06 55.89
N GLY A 630 -7.89 -20.22 55.72
CA GLY A 630 -8.12 -21.15 54.61
C GLY A 630 -7.51 -20.69 53.28
N LEU A 631 -6.71 -19.61 53.28
CA LEU A 631 -5.98 -19.13 52.11
C LEU A 631 -4.74 -19.98 51.86
N LYS A 632 -4.43 -20.31 50.59
CA LYS A 632 -3.12 -20.87 50.24
C LYS A 632 -2.01 -19.87 50.59
N GLU A 633 -0.84 -20.36 51.00
CA GLU A 633 0.30 -19.54 51.43
C GLU A 633 0.68 -18.44 50.43
N GLN A 634 0.66 -18.75 49.12
CA GLN A 634 0.94 -17.77 48.05
C GLN A 634 0.02 -16.52 48.11
N TYR A 635 -1.25 -16.70 48.49
CA TYR A 635 -2.21 -15.61 48.62
C TYR A 635 -1.98 -14.84 49.92
N VAL A 636 -1.58 -15.53 50.99
CA VAL A 636 -1.21 -14.90 52.26
C VAL A 636 -0.01 -13.98 52.05
N ILE A 637 1.07 -14.49 51.46
CA ILE A 637 2.32 -13.73 51.22
C ILE A 637 2.03 -12.45 50.43
N HIS A 638 1.31 -12.56 49.31
CA HIS A 638 0.99 -11.40 48.47
C HIS A 638 0.09 -10.38 49.16
N ASN A 639 -0.98 -10.82 49.82
CA ASN A 639 -1.90 -9.88 50.47
C ASN A 639 -1.25 -9.24 51.70
N CYS A 640 -0.42 -9.97 52.47
CA CYS A 640 0.35 -9.41 53.57
C CYS A 640 1.39 -8.39 53.08
N LYS A 641 2.11 -8.67 51.98
CA LYS A 641 3.02 -7.70 51.35
C LYS A 641 2.30 -6.41 50.95
N MET A 642 1.14 -6.50 50.29
CA MET A 642 0.34 -5.33 49.91
C MET A 642 -0.15 -4.54 51.13
N MET A 643 -0.54 -5.22 52.20
CA MET A 643 -0.95 -4.58 53.44
C MET A 643 0.23 -3.94 54.18
N LYS A 644 1.43 -4.54 54.12
CA LYS A 644 2.68 -3.95 54.61
C LYS A 644 3.03 -2.67 53.84
N ASP A 645 2.98 -2.70 52.51
CA ASP A 645 3.25 -1.53 51.67
C ASP A 645 2.23 -0.39 51.95
N ALA A 646 0.99 -0.76 52.29
CA ALA A 646 -0.05 0.17 52.74
C ALA A 646 0.10 0.60 54.22
N LYS A 647 1.10 0.09 54.93
CA LYS A 647 1.40 0.29 56.36
C LYS A 647 0.33 -0.23 57.32
N ILE A 648 -0.50 -1.17 56.89
CA ILE A 648 -1.52 -1.82 57.72
C ILE A 648 -0.88 -2.88 58.62
N LEU A 649 0.08 -3.64 58.08
CA LEU A 649 0.85 -4.66 58.80
C LEU A 649 2.32 -4.24 58.88
N ASP A 650 2.97 -4.65 59.97
CA ASP A 650 4.43 -4.63 60.10
C ASP A 650 4.97 -6.04 59.82
N GLU A 651 6.11 -6.10 59.13
CA GLU A 651 6.81 -7.35 58.82
C GLU A 651 8.00 -7.51 59.75
N GLN A 652 8.10 -8.68 60.37
CA GLN A 652 9.17 -9.05 61.29
C GLN A 652 9.70 -10.43 60.94
N ILE A 653 11.01 -10.63 61.10
CA ILE A 653 11.62 -11.96 60.95
C ILE A 653 11.79 -12.55 62.33
N VAL A 654 11.09 -13.66 62.61
CA VAL A 654 11.17 -14.40 63.86
C VAL A 654 11.55 -15.83 63.53
N ASN A 655 12.67 -16.33 64.07
CA ASN A 655 13.20 -17.67 63.79
C ASN A 655 13.32 -18.00 62.29
N ASP A 656 13.92 -17.11 61.50
CA ASP A 656 14.06 -17.20 60.04
C ASP A 656 12.74 -17.31 59.24
N GLN A 657 11.61 -17.01 59.88
CA GLN A 657 10.29 -16.98 59.24
C GLN A 657 9.76 -15.55 59.17
N ILE A 658 9.11 -15.23 58.05
CA ILE A 658 8.44 -13.95 57.86
C ILE A 658 7.11 -14.00 58.63
N CYS A 659 6.98 -13.10 59.59
CA CYS A 659 5.80 -12.93 60.42
C CYS A 659 5.22 -11.53 60.24
N TYR A 660 3.90 -11.42 60.46
CA TYR A 660 3.16 -10.18 60.35
C TYR A 660 2.45 -9.86 61.67
N GLN A 661 2.34 -8.57 61.95
CA GLN A 661 1.60 -8.01 63.08
C GLN A 661 0.83 -6.77 62.62
N PHE A 662 -0.31 -6.46 63.22
CA PHE A 662 -1.02 -5.21 62.92
C PHE A 662 -0.23 -4.00 63.43
N ASN A 663 -0.07 -2.99 62.56
CA ASN A 663 0.63 -1.75 62.91
C ASN A 663 -0.27 -0.87 63.79
N GLU A 664 -0.07 -0.91 65.10
CA GLU A 664 -0.85 -0.12 66.06
C GLU A 664 -0.62 1.39 65.92
N ASN A 665 0.54 1.78 65.40
CA ASN A 665 0.92 3.17 65.14
C ASN A 665 0.32 3.72 63.84
N LEU A 666 -0.53 2.93 63.17
CA LEU A 666 -1.22 3.32 61.94
C LEU A 666 -2.06 4.58 62.15
N THR A 667 -1.47 5.69 61.73
CA THR A 667 -2.05 7.02 61.67
C THR A 667 -1.82 7.52 60.25
N LYS A 668 -2.83 8.09 59.57
CA LYS A 668 -2.59 8.67 58.23
C LYS A 668 -2.40 10.18 58.22
N GLN A 669 -1.44 10.54 57.38
CA GLN A 669 -0.83 11.83 57.13
C GLN A 669 -1.80 12.86 56.50
N LYS A 670 -1.76 14.08 57.06
CA LYS A 670 -2.21 15.42 56.59
C LYS A 670 -3.71 15.67 56.27
N LYS A 671 -4.16 16.83 56.76
CA LYS A 671 -5.50 17.44 56.68
C LYS A 671 -6.06 17.50 55.24
N GLY A 672 -7.32 17.06 55.05
CA GLY A 672 -8.17 17.53 53.94
C GLY A 672 -8.81 16.48 53.01
N LYS A 673 -8.47 15.18 53.09
CA LYS A 673 -9.14 14.11 52.31
C LYS A 673 -9.54 12.96 53.23
N SER A 674 -10.66 12.30 52.95
CA SER A 674 -11.31 11.26 53.78
C SER A 674 -10.34 10.25 54.40
N LYS A 675 -10.61 9.81 55.65
CA LYS A 675 -9.85 8.83 56.43
C LYS A 675 -9.93 7.39 55.87
N LYS A 676 -9.74 7.22 54.55
CA LYS A 676 -9.93 5.95 53.84
C LYS A 676 -8.59 5.41 53.33
N ILE A 677 -8.21 4.21 53.78
CA ILE A 677 -7.08 3.43 53.26
C ILE A 677 -7.61 2.51 52.16
N VAL A 678 -6.96 2.53 51.00
CA VAL A 678 -7.36 1.76 49.81
C VAL A 678 -6.15 0.93 49.41
N THR A 679 -6.24 -0.38 49.50
CA THR A 679 -5.23 -1.34 49.01
C THR A 679 -5.62 -1.86 47.63
N GLU A 680 -4.68 -2.37 46.84
CA GLU A 680 -4.98 -3.03 45.57
C GLU A 680 -5.50 -4.45 45.79
N THR A 681 -6.28 -4.97 44.84
CA THR A 681 -6.73 -6.36 44.85
C THR A 681 -5.65 -7.21 44.19
N TYR A 682 -5.15 -8.22 44.89
CA TYR A 682 -4.24 -9.19 44.28
C TYR A 682 -5.02 -10.04 43.27
N PHE A 683 -4.72 -9.85 41.99
CA PHE A 683 -5.08 -10.78 40.94
C PHE A 683 -3.91 -11.76 40.78
N PRO A 684 -4.11 -13.09 40.79
CA PRO A 684 -3.00 -14.05 40.77
C PRO A 684 -2.01 -13.76 39.62
N GLN A 685 -0.83 -13.23 39.96
CA GLN A 685 0.21 -12.94 38.97
C GLN A 685 0.72 -14.21 38.29
N ASN A 686 0.56 -15.37 38.95
CA ASN A 686 0.81 -16.68 38.36
C ASN A 686 0.12 -16.87 37.01
N GLN A 687 -0.96 -16.17 36.67
CA GLN A 687 -1.57 -16.25 35.33
C GLN A 687 -0.85 -15.40 34.29
N VAL A 688 -0.31 -14.25 34.69
CA VAL A 688 0.55 -13.45 33.82
C VAL A 688 1.88 -14.16 33.67
N GLU A 689 2.47 -14.65 34.77
CA GLU A 689 3.67 -15.48 34.76
C GLU A 689 3.44 -16.79 34.00
N GLN A 690 2.29 -17.44 34.13
CA GLN A 690 1.90 -18.56 33.27
C GLN A 690 1.70 -18.11 31.84
N VAL A 691 1.10 -16.96 31.51
CA VAL A 691 1.07 -16.52 30.11
C VAL A 691 2.48 -16.25 29.58
N VAL A 692 3.38 -15.77 30.44
CA VAL A 692 4.81 -15.54 30.15
C VAL A 692 5.59 -16.86 30.11
N SER A 693 5.19 -17.90 30.85
CA SER A 693 5.90 -19.19 31.03
C SER A 693 5.28 -20.38 30.28
N VAL A 694 3.99 -20.32 29.94
CA VAL A 694 3.17 -21.32 29.23
C VAL A 694 3.35 -21.18 27.72
N TYR A 695 3.88 -20.06 27.22
CA TYR A 695 4.59 -20.04 25.95
C TYR A 695 6.05 -20.44 26.15
N ASP A 696 6.24 -21.56 26.82
CA ASP A 696 7.49 -22.28 26.87
C ASP A 696 7.85 -22.60 25.42
N LYS A 697 8.99 -22.10 24.93
CA LYS A 697 9.50 -22.42 23.59
C LYS A 697 9.45 -23.94 23.36
N ASP A 698 9.61 -24.70 24.43
CA ASP A 698 9.48 -26.14 24.55
C ASP A 698 8.13 -26.70 24.09
N LEU A 699 6.99 -26.14 24.52
CA LEU A 699 5.66 -26.60 24.08
C LEU A 699 5.41 -26.29 22.60
N ALA A 700 5.90 -25.15 22.12
CA ALA A 700 5.82 -24.80 20.71
C ALA A 700 6.70 -25.70 19.84
N ILE A 701 7.90 -26.05 20.32
CA ILE A 701 8.79 -27.04 19.70
C ILE A 701 8.09 -28.41 19.67
N GLU A 702 7.50 -28.87 20.78
CA GLU A 702 6.78 -30.14 20.86
C GLU A 702 5.63 -30.19 19.85
N ALA A 703 4.80 -29.16 19.79
CA ALA A 703 3.70 -29.07 18.83
C ALA A 703 4.19 -29.07 17.37
N ALA A 704 5.31 -28.37 17.08
CA ALA A 704 5.92 -28.37 15.76
C ALA A 704 6.45 -29.76 15.38
N ILE A 705 7.14 -30.45 16.29
CA ILE A 705 7.63 -31.81 16.11
C ILE A 705 6.45 -32.75 15.81
N VAL A 706 5.41 -32.74 16.65
CA VAL A 706 4.22 -33.60 16.48
C VAL A 706 3.53 -33.32 15.16
N LYS A 707 3.38 -32.05 14.74
CA LYS A 707 2.76 -31.68 13.46
C LYS A 707 3.55 -32.18 12.26
N ILE A 708 4.88 -32.03 12.27
CA ILE A 708 5.78 -32.50 11.20
C ILE A 708 5.74 -34.03 11.13
N MET A 709 5.91 -34.70 12.26
CA MET A 709 5.94 -36.16 12.35
C MET A 709 4.59 -36.81 12.06
N LYS A 710 3.47 -36.19 12.45
CA LYS A 710 2.12 -36.69 12.10
C LYS A 710 1.88 -36.68 10.59
N LYS A 711 2.47 -35.72 9.87
CA LYS A 711 2.39 -35.60 8.41
C LYS A 711 3.33 -36.56 7.68
N GLN A 712 4.58 -36.66 8.13
CA GLN A 712 5.62 -37.44 7.44
C GLN A 712 5.70 -38.91 7.90
N LYS A 713 5.13 -39.24 9.06
CA LYS A 713 5.07 -40.57 9.72
C LYS A 713 6.42 -41.14 10.15
N GLU A 714 7.47 -40.98 9.35
CA GLU A 714 8.83 -41.37 9.68
C GLU A 714 9.83 -40.35 9.10
N MET A 715 10.93 -40.09 9.83
CA MET A 715 11.94 -39.11 9.41
C MET A 715 13.29 -39.37 10.10
N GLN A 716 14.39 -39.05 9.42
CA GLN A 716 15.71 -39.03 10.05
C GLN A 716 15.82 -37.91 11.08
N PHE A 717 16.51 -38.18 12.19
CA PHE A 717 16.67 -37.24 13.30
C PHE A 717 17.25 -35.89 12.84
N SER A 718 18.26 -35.91 11.95
CA SER A 718 18.88 -34.69 11.39
C SER A 718 17.87 -33.85 10.60
N ASP A 719 17.05 -34.50 9.77
CA ASP A 719 16.10 -33.83 8.89
C ASP A 719 14.92 -33.27 9.71
N LEU A 720 14.51 -33.97 10.76
CA LEU A 720 13.50 -33.50 11.69
C LEU A 720 13.96 -32.23 12.39
N VAL A 721 15.21 -32.20 12.87
CA VAL A 721 15.76 -31.00 13.50
C VAL A 721 15.75 -29.82 12.53
N ILE A 722 16.23 -30.02 11.29
CA ILE A 722 16.26 -28.96 10.28
C ILE A 722 14.85 -28.46 9.95
N GLN A 723 13.87 -29.37 9.80
CA GLN A 723 12.50 -28.98 9.52
C GLN A 723 11.83 -28.28 10.69
N VAL A 724 12.11 -28.69 11.92
CA VAL A 724 11.64 -28.00 13.13
C VAL A 724 12.27 -26.61 13.21
N GLN A 725 13.59 -26.49 13.04
CA GLN A 725 14.27 -25.18 13.01
C GLN A 725 13.71 -24.28 11.91
N GLY A 726 13.49 -24.81 10.71
CA GLY A 726 12.88 -24.09 9.60
C GLY A 726 11.43 -23.68 9.89
N HIS A 727 10.62 -24.56 10.50
CA HIS A 727 9.24 -24.26 10.88
C HIS A 727 9.18 -23.18 11.96
N MET A 728 10.06 -23.25 12.96
CA MET A 728 10.13 -22.28 14.06
C MET A 728 10.66 -20.93 13.57
N LYS A 729 11.69 -20.92 12.71
CA LYS A 729 12.20 -19.70 12.06
C LYS A 729 11.14 -19.07 11.15
N LYS A 730 10.40 -19.87 10.38
CA LYS A 730 9.38 -19.36 9.46
C LYS A 730 8.12 -18.85 10.16
N ASN A 731 7.64 -19.55 11.18
CA ASN A 731 6.34 -19.25 11.79
C ASN A 731 6.44 -18.45 13.10
N GLN A 732 7.59 -18.49 13.76
CA GLN A 732 7.80 -17.79 15.05
C GLN A 732 9.01 -16.86 15.03
N ASN A 733 9.83 -16.88 13.96
CA ASN A 733 11.06 -16.08 13.83
C ASN A 733 12.05 -16.30 14.98
N VAL A 734 12.05 -17.50 15.57
CA VAL A 734 12.96 -17.90 16.66
C VAL A 734 13.97 -18.91 16.14
N GLU A 735 15.25 -18.65 16.35
CA GLU A 735 16.30 -19.65 16.19
C GLU A 735 16.39 -20.52 17.45
N ILE A 736 16.23 -21.83 17.26
CA ILE A 736 16.16 -22.78 18.37
C ILE A 736 17.43 -23.65 18.37
N PRO A 737 18.16 -23.69 19.51
CA PRO A 737 19.34 -24.53 19.64
C PRO A 737 19.00 -26.01 19.44
N PHE A 738 19.93 -26.72 18.80
CA PHE A 738 19.85 -28.17 18.60
C PHE A 738 19.55 -28.92 19.91
N ALA A 739 20.20 -28.52 21.01
CA ALA A 739 20.08 -29.16 22.31
C ALA A 739 18.63 -29.15 22.83
N GLN A 740 17.90 -28.06 22.59
CA GLN A 740 16.53 -27.88 23.04
C GLN A 740 15.55 -28.76 22.24
N ILE A 741 15.71 -28.82 20.91
CA ILE A 741 14.92 -29.72 20.06
C ILE A 741 15.15 -31.19 20.43
N LYS A 742 16.41 -31.56 20.71
CA LYS A 742 16.75 -32.91 21.15
C LYS A 742 16.06 -33.28 22.48
N GLN A 743 16.09 -32.39 23.47
CA GLN A 743 15.39 -32.59 24.75
C GLN A 743 13.88 -32.79 24.55
N MET A 744 13.25 -32.03 23.65
CA MET A 744 11.83 -32.16 23.36
C MET A 744 11.48 -33.46 22.64
N ILE A 745 12.31 -33.91 21.69
CA ILE A 745 12.15 -35.23 21.06
C ILE A 745 12.25 -36.35 22.10
N GLU A 746 13.22 -36.28 23.03
CA GLU A 746 13.37 -37.24 24.12
C GLU A 746 12.19 -37.23 25.10
N ARG A 747 11.55 -36.08 25.30
CA ARG A 747 10.33 -35.96 26.11
C ARG A 747 9.12 -36.55 25.38
N LEU A 748 8.96 -36.30 24.09
CA LEU A 748 7.91 -36.90 23.26
C LEU A 748 8.07 -38.41 23.12
N GLN A 749 9.30 -38.93 23.13
CA GLN A 749 9.58 -40.37 23.20
C GLN A 749 9.14 -40.98 24.52
N ARG A 750 9.46 -40.32 25.65
CA ARG A 750 8.99 -40.74 26.98
C ARG A 750 7.47 -40.72 27.12
N ASN A 751 6.81 -39.78 26.44
CA ASN A 751 5.35 -39.66 26.42
C ASN A 751 4.69 -40.51 25.32
N GLU A 752 5.43 -41.42 24.67
CA GLU A 752 4.96 -42.33 23.62
C GLU A 752 4.36 -41.68 22.35
N TYR A 753 4.66 -40.41 22.06
CA TYR A 753 4.25 -39.77 20.80
C TYR A 753 5.19 -40.13 19.63
N LEU A 754 6.43 -40.46 19.94
CA LEU A 754 7.46 -40.82 18.97
C LEU A 754 8.22 -42.05 19.44
N GLU A 755 8.70 -42.86 18.51
CA GLU A 755 9.59 -43.97 18.80
C GLU A 755 10.79 -43.98 17.84
N ARG A 756 11.89 -44.63 18.22
CA ARG A 756 13.00 -44.88 17.30
C ARG A 756 12.78 -46.23 16.64
N ASP A 757 13.15 -46.34 15.37
CA ASP A 757 13.10 -47.63 14.69
C ASP A 757 14.07 -48.63 15.36
N ALA A 758 13.61 -49.88 15.48
CA ALA A 758 14.37 -50.94 16.14
C ALA A 758 15.68 -51.29 15.43
N ASN A 759 15.75 -51.07 14.11
CA ASN A 759 16.91 -51.38 13.29
C ASN A 759 17.77 -50.15 12.98
N ASN A 760 17.21 -48.93 13.09
CA ASN A 760 17.94 -47.68 12.86
C ASN A 760 17.61 -46.60 13.91
N MET A 761 18.53 -46.41 14.84
CA MET A 761 18.42 -45.41 15.92
C MET A 761 18.39 -43.95 15.45
N GLN A 762 18.69 -43.66 14.18
CA GLN A 762 18.57 -42.33 13.58
C GLN A 762 17.19 -42.07 12.96
N LEU A 763 16.40 -43.12 12.71
CA LEU A 763 15.06 -42.99 12.17
C LEU A 763 14.04 -42.87 13.31
N ILE A 764 13.26 -41.79 13.29
CA ILE A 764 12.17 -41.54 14.23
C ILE A 764 10.85 -41.85 13.54
N LYS A 765 9.94 -42.53 14.25
CA LYS A 765 8.59 -42.85 13.80
C LYS A 765 7.56 -42.18 14.69
N TYR A 766 6.46 -41.75 14.07
CA TYR A 766 5.29 -41.22 14.75
C TYR A 766 4.39 -42.36 15.19
N LYS A 767 4.04 -42.40 16.49
CA LYS A 767 3.22 -43.46 17.07
C LYS A 767 1.72 -43.20 16.88
#